data_AF-A0A4Q2D9F6-F1
#
_entry.id   AF-A0A4Q2D9F6-F1
#
_cell.length_a   1.000
_cell.length_b   1.000
_cell.length_c   1.000
_cell.angle_alpha   90.00
_cell.angle_beta   90.00
_cell.angle_gamma   90.00
#
_symmetry.space_group_name_H-M   'P 1'
#
loop_
_entity.id
_entity.type
_entity.pdbx_description
1 polymer ?
#
loop_
_entity_poly.entity_id
_entity_poly.type
_entity_poly.pdbx_seq_one_letter_code
_entity_poly.pdbx_strand_id
1 'polypeptide(L)'
;MVKGSSRKTRKLELKPPKIHPSDSKDDDTPDTFQSTLKYGAFIDLPLDILCEIFKLLPPLSLLQLARTAKSCRKFLMSRASKSFWTCALSDVEALPPCPDDMSEPHYVHLMFSNDCHDCLRPLSELMEDGDELHLYLEARTQLCRACSLKHFKRWGDLPEGVTLALSEFVLATTNRLTKDELKDSNKYSRHREPQRVLNQRTRFHVKTALALHSEYQKIKGTKAKKAWKDNQRKLWVTKEEHANACKVYFDKAEEIAKVRDGELRVQRIERVREKLMDLGWGEELKFTVGKLPSEVYDWCYSSPAKELTDKEWESVKDQIVSSMERTREARLKIDIRKLLKQRIVTWVKPAYVSFFFSQPPNTLIPTFHEVCLTEAFRTPLCTLPLDQKLSADLFESAIAQLPAFAEEWRNHRIEQVLTLVRNSPTYKATPANDITADAVLPLASTIFKCADCKERLVYPSVLTHQCLFAAISLPKIEDFVYAMPTPTTPREIHIPNVPSIMNDVSLLLFSLNYSMIWKGLGTVKFDDDAHQHALLMLDALDLSRTKTTVDEMEAKQPYVECLCQCFWEPAARKPTAMPTKISTRSGQAPNPTPGESQPALTPRERWAARWLRASLVQNALQNSKVKILFSPRWNKKESRVRLSRQPVSVSCACVPTASGPGISQATFYVTIKLIIRMGSMG
;
A
#
# COMPACT_ATOMS: atom_id res chain seq x y z
N MET A 1 -27.62 -6.72 -57.68
CA MET A 1 -27.97 -7.63 -58.80
C MET A 1 -26.76 -7.78 -59.71
N VAL A 2 -26.18 -8.99 -59.70
CA VAL A 2 -25.69 -9.79 -60.84
C VAL A 2 -25.06 -9.09 -62.06
N LYS A 3 -23.73 -9.35 -62.21
CA LYS A 3 -22.93 -9.82 -63.39
C LYS A 3 -23.05 -9.04 -64.71
N GLY A 4 -22.03 -8.92 -65.56
CA GLY A 4 -20.67 -9.48 -65.78
C GLY A 4 -20.10 -8.68 -66.99
N SER A 5 -18.96 -8.93 -67.62
CA SER A 5 -18.05 -10.07 -67.69
C SER A 5 -16.75 -9.60 -68.38
N SER A 6 -15.61 -10.06 -67.87
CA SER A 6 -14.40 -10.54 -68.57
C SER A 6 -13.75 -9.72 -69.71
N ARG A 7 -12.49 -9.31 -69.48
CA ARG A 7 -11.42 -9.39 -70.50
C ARG A 7 -10.02 -9.52 -69.86
N LYS A 8 -9.23 -10.42 -70.47
CA LYS A 8 -7.86 -10.86 -70.14
C LYS A 8 -6.84 -9.70 -70.16
N THR A 9 -5.83 -9.76 -69.29
CA THR A 9 -4.56 -9.03 -69.49
C THR A 9 -3.35 -9.94 -69.30
N ARG A 10 -2.36 -9.67 -70.15
CA ARG A 10 -1.18 -10.47 -70.47
C ARG A 10 0.02 -9.89 -69.71
N LYS A 11 0.89 -10.79 -69.25
CA LYS A 11 2.18 -10.59 -68.57
C LYS A 11 3.05 -9.51 -69.24
N LEU A 12 3.61 -8.60 -68.44
CA LEU A 12 4.72 -7.72 -68.80
C LEU A 12 5.84 -7.97 -67.78
N GLU A 13 6.95 -8.53 -68.27
CA GLU A 13 8.18 -8.75 -67.52
C GLU A 13 9.07 -7.52 -67.63
N LEU A 14 9.54 -6.99 -66.50
CA LEU A 14 10.61 -6.00 -66.41
C LEU A 14 11.64 -6.49 -65.39
N LYS A 15 12.84 -6.80 -65.87
CA LYS A 15 14.02 -7.15 -65.06
C LYS A 15 14.66 -5.88 -64.47
N PRO A 16 15.18 -5.89 -63.23
CA PRO A 16 16.08 -4.84 -62.73
C PRO A 16 17.55 -5.13 -63.09
N PRO A 17 18.43 -4.10 -63.08
CA PRO A 17 19.73 -4.12 -63.74
C PRO A 17 20.88 -4.67 -62.88
N LYS A 18 21.93 -5.12 -63.56
CA LYS A 18 23.23 -5.55 -63.02
C LYS A 18 24.10 -4.33 -62.69
N ILE A 19 24.75 -4.32 -61.53
CA ILE A 19 25.82 -3.37 -61.18
C ILE A 19 27.07 -4.20 -60.84
N HIS A 20 28.20 -3.84 -61.45
CA HIS A 20 29.54 -4.42 -61.23
C HIS A 20 30.20 -3.83 -59.97
N PRO A 21 31.14 -4.55 -59.33
CA PRO A 21 31.78 -4.16 -58.07
C PRO A 21 32.95 -3.19 -58.31
N SER A 22 33.19 -2.28 -57.36
CA SER A 22 34.40 -1.47 -57.28
C SER A 22 35.01 -1.56 -55.89
N ASP A 23 36.31 -1.87 -55.86
CA ASP A 23 37.19 -2.00 -54.71
C ASP A 23 37.37 -0.70 -53.92
N SER A 24 37.40 -0.79 -52.58
CA SER A 24 38.23 0.08 -51.73
C SER A 24 38.43 -0.53 -50.34
N LYS A 25 39.65 -0.37 -49.83
CA LYS A 25 40.33 -1.06 -48.74
C LYS A 25 39.99 -0.54 -47.32
N ASP A 26 40.18 -1.46 -46.37
CA ASP A 26 40.69 -1.35 -44.99
C ASP A 26 40.15 -0.25 -44.05
N ASP A 27 39.47 -0.69 -42.97
CA ASP A 27 39.67 -0.09 -41.63
C ASP A 27 39.43 -1.15 -40.52
N ASP A 28 40.39 -1.24 -39.61
CA ASP A 28 40.55 -2.21 -38.54
C ASP A 28 39.69 -1.85 -37.30
N THR A 29 38.87 -2.78 -36.80
CA THR A 29 38.42 -2.78 -35.38
C THR A 29 38.03 -4.20 -34.91
N PRO A 30 38.16 -4.50 -33.59
CA PRO A 30 38.55 -5.83 -33.12
C PRO A 30 37.42 -6.88 -33.11
N ASP A 31 37.86 -8.07 -33.49
CA ASP A 31 37.14 -9.32 -33.67
C ASP A 31 36.34 -9.72 -32.41
N THR A 32 35.04 -9.39 -32.41
CA THR A 32 34.09 -9.94 -31.45
C THR A 32 33.67 -11.30 -31.99
N PHE A 33 34.16 -12.38 -31.36
CA PHE A 33 33.77 -13.77 -31.60
C PHE A 33 32.23 -13.93 -31.63
N GLN A 34 31.62 -13.72 -32.78
CA GLN A 34 30.30 -14.20 -33.14
C GLN A 34 30.48 -15.16 -34.31
N SER A 35 30.99 -16.36 -33.99
CA SER A 35 30.81 -17.52 -34.86
C SER A 35 29.33 -17.86 -34.87
N THR A 36 28.56 -17.13 -35.67
CA THR A 36 27.21 -17.53 -36.05
C THR A 36 27.36 -18.83 -36.84
N LEU A 37 27.12 -19.96 -36.16
CA LEU A 37 27.02 -21.27 -36.80
C LEU A 37 26.01 -21.12 -37.95
N LYS A 38 26.52 -21.18 -39.18
CA LYS A 38 25.67 -21.15 -40.38
C LYS A 38 24.71 -22.32 -40.27
N TYR A 39 23.41 -22.07 -40.41
CA TYR A 39 22.34 -23.07 -40.35
C TYR A 39 22.59 -24.33 -41.21
N GLY A 40 23.37 -24.20 -42.31
CA GLY A 40 23.86 -25.34 -43.09
C GLY A 40 24.67 -26.33 -42.26
N ALA A 41 25.64 -25.87 -41.47
CA ALA A 41 26.52 -26.72 -40.67
C ALA A 41 25.78 -27.55 -39.60
N PHE A 42 24.60 -27.10 -39.13
CA PHE A 42 23.77 -27.89 -38.22
C PHE A 42 23.01 -29.01 -38.96
N ILE A 43 22.51 -28.74 -40.16
CA ILE A 43 21.80 -29.75 -40.96
C ILE A 43 22.75 -30.76 -41.61
N ASP A 44 24.01 -30.37 -41.79
CA ASP A 44 25.08 -31.23 -42.31
C ASP A 44 25.63 -32.22 -41.28
N LEU A 45 25.18 -32.15 -40.01
CA LEU A 45 25.54 -33.13 -38.98
C LEU A 45 24.96 -34.52 -39.31
N PRO A 46 25.70 -35.61 -39.00
CA PRO A 46 25.15 -36.96 -39.11
C PRO A 46 23.85 -37.10 -38.33
N LEU A 47 22.88 -37.82 -38.90
CA LEU A 47 21.55 -37.98 -38.32
C LEU A 47 21.59 -38.52 -36.88
N ASP A 48 22.53 -39.43 -36.58
CA ASP A 48 22.70 -40.01 -35.25
C ASP A 48 23.06 -38.95 -34.20
N ILE A 49 23.94 -37.99 -34.55
CA ILE A 49 24.31 -36.88 -33.67
C ILE A 49 23.14 -35.92 -33.48
N LEU A 50 22.40 -35.62 -34.55
CA LEU A 50 21.18 -34.82 -34.45
C LEU A 50 20.13 -35.48 -33.55
N CYS A 51 19.98 -36.80 -33.63
CA CYS A 51 19.08 -37.56 -32.77
C CYS A 51 19.48 -37.49 -31.29
N GLU A 52 20.77 -37.57 -30.97
CA GLU A 52 21.27 -37.38 -29.60
C GLU A 52 21.05 -35.95 -29.10
N ILE A 53 21.28 -34.94 -29.94
CA ILE A 53 20.95 -33.55 -29.62
C ILE A 53 19.46 -33.41 -29.31
N PHE A 54 18.58 -33.98 -30.13
CA PHE A 54 17.12 -33.86 -29.96
C PHE A 54 16.62 -34.47 -28.66
N LYS A 55 17.23 -35.58 -28.18
CA LYS A 55 16.89 -36.19 -26.88
C LYS A 55 17.25 -35.31 -25.69
N LEU A 56 18.26 -34.45 -25.83
CA LEU A 56 18.73 -33.55 -24.77
C LEU A 56 17.98 -32.20 -24.75
N LEU A 57 17.14 -31.92 -25.76
CA LEU A 57 16.42 -30.67 -25.85
C LEU A 57 15.18 -30.68 -24.94
N PRO A 58 14.93 -29.57 -24.21
CA PRO A 58 13.65 -29.37 -23.55
C PRO A 58 12.46 -29.47 -24.50
N PRO A 59 11.28 -29.90 -24.02
CA PRO A 59 10.09 -30.05 -24.86
C PRO A 59 9.79 -28.83 -25.74
N LEU A 60 9.76 -27.62 -25.16
CA LEU A 60 9.47 -26.41 -25.94
C LEU A 60 10.56 -26.10 -26.97
N SER A 61 11.83 -26.31 -26.63
CA SER A 61 12.94 -26.09 -27.55
C SER A 61 12.88 -27.04 -28.74
N LEU A 62 12.51 -28.30 -28.51
CA LEU A 62 12.29 -29.28 -29.57
C LEU A 62 11.13 -28.86 -30.49
N LEU A 63 10.05 -28.31 -29.93
CA LEU A 63 8.93 -27.74 -30.70
C LEU A 63 9.33 -26.50 -31.50
N GLN A 64 10.12 -25.61 -30.91
CA GLN A 64 10.63 -24.43 -31.61
C GLN A 64 11.56 -24.83 -32.76
N LEU A 65 12.45 -25.81 -32.56
CA LEU A 65 13.30 -26.34 -33.63
C LEU A 65 12.48 -26.96 -34.77
N ALA A 66 11.40 -27.66 -34.47
CA ALA A 66 10.48 -28.16 -35.49
C ALA A 66 9.73 -27.03 -36.24
N ARG A 67 9.74 -25.80 -35.74
CA ARG A 67 9.12 -24.62 -36.37
C ARG A 67 10.10 -23.77 -37.17
N THR A 68 11.41 -23.85 -36.92
CA THR A 68 12.42 -23.03 -37.61
C THR A 68 12.78 -23.53 -39.01
N ALA A 69 12.64 -24.84 -39.27
CA ALA A 69 13.19 -25.50 -40.46
C ALA A 69 12.20 -26.49 -41.10
N LYS A 70 12.07 -26.48 -42.44
CA LYS A 70 11.20 -27.43 -43.16
C LYS A 70 11.66 -28.89 -42.99
N SER A 71 12.98 -29.14 -43.04
CA SER A 71 13.58 -30.47 -42.85
C SER A 71 13.35 -30.98 -41.43
N CYS A 72 13.67 -30.18 -40.40
CA CYS A 72 13.43 -30.53 -39.00
C CYS A 72 11.94 -30.76 -38.73
N ARG A 73 11.05 -29.93 -39.28
CA ARG A 73 9.60 -30.13 -39.17
C ARG A 73 9.17 -31.48 -39.73
N LYS A 74 9.62 -31.82 -40.94
CA LYS A 74 9.26 -33.09 -41.61
C LYS A 74 9.74 -34.29 -40.81
N PHE A 75 10.94 -34.21 -40.23
CA PHE A 75 11.51 -35.28 -39.41
C PHE A 75 10.83 -35.38 -38.04
N LEU A 76 10.88 -34.30 -37.24
CA LEU A 76 10.41 -34.29 -35.85
C LEU A 76 8.89 -34.50 -35.70
N MET A 77 8.10 -34.14 -36.70
CA MET A 77 6.64 -34.37 -36.68
C MET A 77 6.24 -35.75 -37.23
N SER A 78 7.21 -36.59 -37.61
CA SER A 78 6.96 -37.95 -38.07
C SER A 78 6.82 -38.95 -36.92
N ARG A 79 6.13 -40.07 -37.16
CA ARG A 79 6.01 -41.16 -36.16
C ARG A 79 7.37 -41.75 -35.76
N ALA A 80 8.38 -41.68 -36.63
CA ALA A 80 9.72 -42.17 -36.34
C ALA A 80 10.43 -41.35 -35.24
N SER A 81 10.00 -40.11 -35.02
CA SER A 81 10.53 -39.21 -34.00
C SER A 81 9.81 -39.28 -32.65
N LYS A 82 8.84 -40.20 -32.48
CA LYS A 82 8.03 -40.31 -31.26
C LYS A 82 8.88 -40.45 -30.00
N SER A 83 9.94 -41.26 -30.06
CA SER A 83 10.85 -41.51 -28.94
C SER A 83 11.55 -40.23 -28.44
N PHE A 84 11.85 -39.27 -29.32
CA PHE A 84 12.47 -37.99 -28.92
C PHE A 84 11.51 -37.16 -28.06
N TRP A 85 10.25 -37.10 -28.46
CA TRP A 85 9.23 -36.39 -27.69
C TRP A 85 8.92 -37.07 -26.36
N THR A 86 8.82 -38.40 -26.34
CA THR A 86 8.63 -39.16 -25.11
C THR A 86 9.80 -38.94 -24.15
N CYS A 87 11.04 -38.95 -24.64
CA CYS A 87 12.24 -38.67 -23.84
C CYS A 87 12.21 -37.25 -23.25
N ALA A 88 11.94 -36.24 -24.09
CA ALA A 88 11.88 -34.85 -23.64
C ALA A 88 10.77 -34.63 -22.59
N LEU A 89 9.63 -35.31 -22.72
CA LEU A 89 8.52 -35.23 -21.77
C LEU A 89 8.81 -35.98 -20.46
N SER A 90 9.52 -37.11 -20.50
CA SER A 90 9.86 -37.88 -19.28
C SER A 90 10.84 -37.16 -18.35
N ASP A 91 11.62 -36.22 -18.88
CA ASP A 91 12.54 -35.39 -18.09
C ASP A 91 11.83 -34.29 -17.28
N VAL A 92 10.53 -34.07 -17.54
CA VAL A 92 9.72 -33.07 -16.82
C VAL A 92 9.08 -33.72 -15.61
N GLU A 93 9.58 -33.35 -14.43
CA GLU A 93 9.10 -33.87 -13.16
C GLU A 93 7.60 -33.56 -12.94
N ALA A 94 6.86 -34.57 -12.49
CA ALA A 94 5.43 -34.52 -12.17
C ALA A 94 4.49 -34.12 -13.32
N LEU A 95 4.96 -34.06 -14.57
CA LEU A 95 4.12 -33.84 -15.73
C LEU A 95 3.20 -35.05 -15.97
N PRO A 96 1.88 -34.86 -16.17
CA PRO A 96 1.00 -35.95 -16.55
C PRO A 96 1.46 -36.58 -17.89
N PRO A 97 1.27 -37.89 -18.07
CA PRO A 97 1.60 -38.52 -19.34
C PRO A 97 0.72 -37.96 -20.47
N CYS A 98 1.27 -37.89 -21.68
CA CYS A 98 0.52 -37.49 -22.87
C CYS A 98 -0.69 -38.42 -23.05
N PRO A 99 -1.92 -37.89 -23.20
CA PRO A 99 -3.11 -38.71 -23.31
C PRO A 99 -3.22 -39.34 -24.70
N ASP A 100 -3.90 -40.49 -24.80
CA ASP A 100 -4.02 -41.25 -26.06
C ASP A 100 -4.73 -40.49 -27.18
N ASP A 101 -5.54 -39.48 -26.84
CA ASP A 101 -6.27 -38.64 -27.78
C ASP A 101 -5.41 -37.51 -28.39
N MET A 102 -4.11 -37.47 -28.09
CA MET A 102 -3.20 -36.39 -28.44
C MET A 102 -1.83 -36.91 -28.88
N SER A 103 -1.19 -36.24 -29.84
CA SER A 103 0.21 -36.49 -30.16
C SER A 103 1.13 -35.74 -29.20
N GLU A 104 2.32 -36.28 -28.92
CA GLU A 104 3.29 -35.66 -28.02
C GLU A 104 3.68 -34.24 -28.44
N PRO A 105 3.91 -33.91 -29.74
CA PRO A 105 4.18 -32.52 -30.15
C PRO A 105 3.02 -31.57 -29.85
N HIS A 106 1.78 -32.04 -29.98
CA HIS A 106 0.58 -31.25 -29.64
C HIS A 106 0.47 -31.07 -28.12
N TYR A 107 0.81 -32.10 -27.34
CA TYR A 107 0.86 -32.01 -25.88
C TYR A 107 1.91 -31.01 -25.41
N VAL A 108 3.09 -31.02 -26.02
CA VAL A 108 4.12 -30.02 -25.76
C VAL A 108 3.64 -28.61 -26.10
N HIS A 109 2.97 -28.44 -27.24
CA HIS A 109 2.39 -27.15 -27.65
C HIS A 109 1.34 -26.67 -26.63
N LEU A 110 0.52 -27.57 -26.09
CA LEU A 110 -0.48 -27.24 -25.08
C LEU A 110 0.12 -26.89 -23.71
N MET A 111 1.14 -27.63 -23.26
CA MET A 111 1.65 -27.50 -21.90
C MET A 111 2.67 -26.38 -21.74
N PHE A 112 3.48 -26.09 -22.77
CA PHE A 112 4.67 -25.23 -22.64
C PHE A 112 4.68 -23.97 -23.51
N SER A 113 3.81 -23.86 -24.52
CA SER A 113 3.87 -22.74 -25.46
C SER A 113 3.05 -21.53 -25.02
N ASN A 114 3.55 -20.33 -25.28
CA ASN A 114 2.88 -19.08 -24.94
C ASN A 114 2.30 -18.37 -26.17
N ASP A 115 1.80 -19.14 -27.13
CA ASP A 115 1.17 -18.64 -28.36
C ASP A 115 -0.29 -19.09 -28.46
N CYS A 116 -1.12 -18.27 -29.11
CA CYS A 116 -2.49 -18.67 -29.44
C CYS A 116 -2.46 -19.79 -30.49
N HIS A 117 -3.13 -20.91 -30.25
CA HIS A 117 -3.12 -22.06 -31.16
C HIS A 117 -3.87 -21.84 -32.47
N ASP A 118 -4.67 -20.77 -32.59
CA ASP A 118 -5.41 -20.42 -33.82
C ASP A 118 -4.71 -19.30 -34.60
N CYS A 119 -4.41 -18.16 -33.98
CA CYS A 119 -3.79 -17.01 -34.66
C CYS A 119 -2.27 -16.93 -34.52
N LEU A 120 -1.64 -17.82 -33.73
CA LEU A 120 -0.19 -17.91 -33.50
C LEU A 120 0.45 -16.67 -32.88
N ARG A 121 -0.33 -15.66 -32.47
CA ARG A 121 0.19 -14.49 -31.77
C ARG A 121 0.79 -14.91 -30.42
N PRO A 122 2.03 -14.50 -30.10
CA PRO A 122 2.63 -14.75 -28.81
C PRO A 122 1.96 -13.91 -27.72
N LEU A 123 2.05 -14.37 -26.49
CA LEU A 123 1.53 -13.66 -25.33
C LEU A 123 2.07 -12.23 -25.22
N SER A 124 3.35 -12.00 -25.51
CA SER A 124 3.97 -10.67 -25.39
C SER A 124 3.21 -9.62 -26.18
N GLU A 125 2.84 -9.92 -27.43
CA GLU A 125 2.05 -9.03 -28.29
C GLU A 125 0.60 -8.89 -27.77
N LEU A 126 0.01 -9.98 -27.26
CA LEU A 126 -1.35 -9.92 -26.72
C LEU A 126 -1.44 -9.04 -25.46
N MET A 127 -0.41 -9.05 -24.61
CA MET A 127 -0.38 -8.24 -23.39
C MET A 127 -0.31 -6.75 -23.68
N GLU A 128 0.38 -6.34 -24.76
CA GLU A 128 0.39 -4.95 -25.24
C GLU A 128 -1.03 -4.47 -25.62
N ASP A 129 -1.84 -5.37 -26.19
CA ASP A 129 -3.24 -5.14 -26.55
C ASP A 129 -4.22 -5.26 -25.35
N GLY A 130 -3.74 -5.56 -24.14
CA GLY A 130 -4.60 -5.86 -22.98
C GLY A 130 -5.46 -7.12 -23.19
N ASP A 131 -4.94 -8.08 -23.95
CA ASP A 131 -5.53 -9.40 -24.18
C ASP A 131 -4.78 -10.50 -23.40
N GLU A 132 -5.45 -11.64 -23.20
CA GLU A 132 -4.91 -12.77 -22.44
C GLU A 132 -5.05 -14.09 -23.22
N LEU A 133 -4.23 -15.08 -22.86
CA LEU A 133 -4.36 -16.45 -23.36
C LEU A 133 -5.20 -17.29 -22.40
N HIS A 134 -6.26 -17.90 -22.93
CA HIS A 134 -7.08 -18.87 -22.21
C HIS A 134 -6.67 -20.29 -22.61
N LEU A 135 -6.20 -21.05 -21.63
CA LEU A 135 -5.96 -22.48 -21.79
C LEU A 135 -7.30 -23.23 -21.65
N TYR A 136 -7.52 -24.28 -22.43
CA TYR A 136 -8.71 -25.13 -22.41
C TYR A 136 -8.27 -26.59 -22.45
N LEU A 137 -7.93 -27.17 -21.30
CA LEU A 137 -7.32 -28.50 -21.21
C LEU A 137 -8.22 -29.62 -21.70
N GLU A 138 -9.51 -29.51 -21.41
CA GLU A 138 -10.50 -30.49 -21.83
C GLU A 138 -10.78 -30.36 -23.35
N ALA A 139 -10.55 -29.17 -23.94
CA ALA A 139 -10.62 -28.92 -25.39
C ALA A 139 -9.28 -29.10 -26.12
N ARG A 140 -8.20 -29.42 -25.40
CA ARG A 140 -6.83 -29.59 -25.92
C ARG A 140 -6.30 -28.38 -26.70
N THR A 141 -6.66 -27.15 -26.30
CA THR A 141 -6.28 -25.93 -27.03
C THR A 141 -6.00 -24.74 -26.10
N GLN A 142 -5.34 -23.73 -26.63
CA GLN A 142 -5.08 -22.45 -25.99
C GLN A 142 -5.37 -21.31 -26.96
N LEU A 143 -6.18 -20.34 -26.55
CA LEU A 143 -6.68 -19.31 -27.45
C LEU A 143 -6.66 -17.94 -26.79
N CYS A 144 -6.33 -16.89 -27.56
CA CYS A 144 -6.63 -15.53 -27.12
C CYS A 144 -8.14 -15.28 -27.12
N ARG A 145 -8.59 -14.24 -26.43
CA ARG A 145 -10.02 -13.89 -26.30
C ARG A 145 -10.77 -13.85 -27.63
N ALA A 146 -10.18 -13.22 -28.65
CA ALA A 146 -10.78 -13.12 -29.98
C ALA A 146 -10.98 -14.50 -30.63
N CYS A 147 -9.97 -15.37 -30.55
CA CYS A 147 -10.06 -16.73 -31.06
C CYS A 147 -10.99 -17.60 -30.21
N SER A 148 -11.05 -17.40 -28.89
CA SER A 148 -12.02 -18.06 -28.03
C SER A 148 -13.46 -17.76 -28.46
N LEU A 149 -13.79 -16.51 -28.83
CA LEU A 149 -15.13 -16.17 -29.34
C LEU A 149 -15.48 -16.87 -30.67
N LYS A 150 -14.47 -17.18 -31.50
CA LYS A 150 -14.65 -17.94 -32.75
C LYS A 150 -14.92 -19.43 -32.46
N HIS A 151 -14.19 -20.01 -31.50
CA HIS A 151 -14.23 -21.44 -31.20
C HIS A 151 -15.25 -21.82 -30.11
N PHE A 152 -15.75 -20.86 -29.34
CA PHE A 152 -16.75 -21.05 -28.29
C PHE A 152 -17.95 -20.11 -28.48
N LYS A 153 -19.12 -20.69 -28.76
CA LYS A 153 -20.37 -19.95 -29.03
C LYS A 153 -21.46 -20.31 -28.04
N ARG A 154 -22.46 -19.44 -27.87
CA ARG A 154 -23.65 -19.82 -27.09
C ARG A 154 -24.40 -20.93 -27.82
N TRP A 155 -25.19 -21.71 -27.09
CA TRP A 155 -25.89 -22.87 -27.65
C TRP A 155 -26.77 -22.50 -28.86
N GLY A 156 -27.50 -21.38 -28.78
CA GLY A 156 -28.35 -20.89 -29.88
C GLY A 156 -27.57 -20.35 -31.09
N ASP A 157 -26.28 -20.05 -30.94
CA ASP A 157 -25.43 -19.49 -32.00
C ASP A 157 -24.58 -20.57 -32.71
N LEU A 158 -24.82 -21.85 -32.40
CA LEU A 158 -24.12 -22.96 -33.04
C LEU A 158 -24.51 -23.07 -34.53
N PRO A 159 -23.56 -23.38 -35.44
CA PRO A 159 -23.81 -23.35 -36.89
C PRO A 159 -24.87 -24.34 -37.38
N GLU A 160 -25.04 -25.45 -36.68
CA GLU A 160 -26.07 -26.46 -36.93
C GLU A 160 -26.94 -26.59 -35.67
N GLY A 161 -28.20 -26.95 -35.84
CA GLY A 161 -29.12 -27.23 -34.72
C GLY A 161 -28.69 -28.46 -33.94
N VAL A 162 -27.65 -28.33 -33.11
CA VAL A 162 -27.10 -29.42 -32.31
C VAL A 162 -28.16 -29.87 -31.30
N THR A 163 -28.41 -31.17 -31.27
CA THR A 163 -29.37 -31.78 -30.34
C THR A 163 -29.01 -31.42 -28.90
N LEU A 164 -29.95 -30.78 -28.18
CA LEU A 164 -29.75 -30.34 -26.79
C LEU A 164 -29.30 -31.48 -25.86
N ALA A 165 -29.74 -32.71 -26.14
CA ALA A 165 -29.34 -33.91 -25.39
C ALA A 165 -27.85 -34.29 -25.50
N LEU A 166 -27.05 -33.54 -26.28
CA LEU A 166 -25.59 -33.66 -26.36
C LEU A 166 -24.87 -32.61 -25.51
N SER A 167 -25.57 -31.63 -24.94
CA SER A 167 -24.93 -30.52 -24.21
C SER A 167 -24.08 -30.97 -23.04
N GLU A 168 -24.42 -32.11 -22.41
CA GLU A 168 -23.63 -32.71 -21.33
C GLU A 168 -22.23 -33.19 -21.77
N PHE A 169 -22.02 -33.43 -23.06
CA PHE A 169 -20.76 -33.91 -23.63
C PHE A 169 -19.98 -32.81 -24.37
N VAL A 170 -20.56 -31.61 -24.48
CA VAL A 170 -19.92 -30.47 -25.16
C VAL A 170 -19.22 -29.60 -24.14
N LEU A 171 -17.93 -29.39 -24.36
CA LEU A 171 -17.07 -28.53 -23.56
C LEU A 171 -17.65 -27.12 -23.45
N ALA A 172 -17.88 -26.69 -22.22
CA ALA A 172 -18.37 -25.36 -21.92
C ALA A 172 -17.30 -24.53 -21.21
N THR A 173 -17.27 -23.23 -21.50
CA THR A 173 -16.47 -22.23 -20.81
C THR A 173 -17.35 -21.10 -20.29
N THR A 174 -16.98 -20.56 -19.14
CA THR A 174 -17.57 -19.37 -18.53
C THR A 174 -16.56 -18.22 -18.46
N ASN A 175 -15.45 -18.30 -19.21
CA ASN A 175 -14.44 -17.25 -19.26
C ASN A 175 -15.06 -15.93 -19.75
N ARG A 176 -14.57 -14.80 -19.23
CA ARG A 176 -14.97 -13.45 -19.65
C ARG A 176 -14.28 -13.10 -20.97
N LEU A 177 -15.00 -13.22 -22.08
CA LEU A 177 -14.46 -13.08 -23.44
C LEU A 177 -14.85 -11.77 -24.12
N THR A 178 -15.79 -11.00 -23.59
CA THR A 178 -16.18 -9.70 -24.17
C THR A 178 -15.73 -8.53 -23.31
N LYS A 179 -15.59 -7.34 -23.92
CA LYS A 179 -15.19 -6.12 -23.19
C LYS A 179 -16.16 -5.80 -22.04
N ASP A 180 -17.45 -6.06 -22.22
CA ASP A 180 -18.46 -5.79 -21.19
C ASP A 180 -18.40 -6.82 -20.04
N GLU A 181 -18.12 -8.09 -20.34
CA GLU A 181 -17.87 -9.12 -19.32
C GLU A 181 -16.62 -8.82 -18.47
N LEU A 182 -15.65 -8.11 -19.04
CA LEU A 182 -14.43 -7.68 -18.35
C LEU A 182 -14.65 -6.43 -17.49
N LYS A 183 -15.52 -5.50 -17.90
CA LYS A 183 -15.86 -4.29 -17.13
C LYS A 183 -16.58 -4.61 -15.81
N ASP A 184 -17.33 -5.71 -15.76
CA ASP A 184 -18.01 -6.22 -14.55
C ASP A 184 -17.05 -6.74 -13.44
N SER A 185 -15.77 -6.37 -13.47
CA SER A 185 -14.74 -6.88 -12.55
C SER A 185 -14.67 -6.11 -11.22
N ASN A 186 -15.80 -5.70 -10.63
CA ASN A 186 -15.75 -5.05 -9.33
C ASN A 186 -15.25 -6.06 -8.28
N LYS A 187 -14.17 -5.71 -7.56
CA LYS A 187 -13.37 -6.62 -6.70
C LYS A 187 -14.23 -7.38 -5.67
N TYR A 188 -15.32 -6.77 -5.21
CA TYR A 188 -16.18 -7.28 -4.14
C TYR A 188 -17.27 -8.28 -4.62
N SER A 189 -17.53 -8.41 -5.92
CA SER A 189 -18.58 -9.29 -6.47
C SER A 189 -18.08 -10.66 -6.97
N ARG A 190 -16.76 -10.90 -6.99
CA ARG A 190 -16.15 -12.10 -7.61
C ARG A 190 -16.47 -13.43 -6.92
N HIS A 191 -16.78 -13.42 -5.62
CA HIS A 191 -17.00 -14.66 -4.86
C HIS A 191 -18.44 -15.15 -4.84
N ARG A 192 -19.36 -14.39 -5.44
CA ARG A 192 -20.80 -14.69 -5.42
C ARG A 192 -21.46 -14.24 -6.73
N GLU A 193 -20.83 -14.58 -7.86
CA GLU A 193 -21.48 -14.35 -9.15
C GLU A 193 -22.72 -15.25 -9.25
N PRO A 194 -23.93 -14.68 -9.44
CA PRO A 194 -25.14 -15.49 -9.49
C PRO A 194 -25.08 -16.50 -10.65
N GLN A 195 -25.59 -17.72 -10.44
CA GLN A 195 -25.64 -18.78 -11.46
C GLN A 195 -26.26 -18.31 -12.78
N ARG A 196 -27.22 -17.36 -12.72
CA ARG A 196 -27.84 -16.74 -13.90
C ARG A 196 -26.83 -16.04 -14.79
N VAL A 197 -25.84 -15.35 -14.21
CA VAL A 197 -24.80 -14.62 -14.95
C VAL A 197 -23.81 -15.60 -15.59
N LEU A 198 -23.42 -16.65 -14.86
CA LEU A 198 -22.61 -17.74 -15.43
C LEU A 198 -23.31 -18.37 -16.63
N ASN A 199 -24.59 -18.75 -16.48
CA ASN A 199 -25.39 -19.34 -17.56
C ASN A 199 -25.53 -18.41 -18.78
N GLN A 200 -25.59 -17.09 -18.58
CA GLN A 200 -25.63 -16.09 -19.67
C GLN A 200 -24.30 -15.99 -20.45
N ARG A 201 -23.17 -16.29 -19.78
CA ARG A 201 -21.82 -16.26 -20.38
C ARG A 201 -21.37 -17.63 -20.87
N THR A 202 -22.03 -18.72 -20.50
CA THR A 202 -21.68 -20.08 -20.91
C THR A 202 -21.62 -20.20 -22.43
N ARG A 203 -20.45 -20.58 -22.93
CA ARG A 203 -20.20 -20.83 -24.37
C ARG A 203 -19.66 -22.24 -24.54
N PHE A 204 -20.05 -22.89 -25.63
CA PHE A 204 -19.77 -24.27 -25.96
C PHE A 204 -18.79 -24.39 -27.12
N HIS A 205 -17.86 -25.33 -27.02
CA HIS A 205 -16.83 -25.55 -28.04
C HIS A 205 -17.44 -26.06 -29.35
N VAL A 206 -17.34 -25.25 -30.40
CA VAL A 206 -18.04 -25.45 -31.67
C VAL A 206 -17.60 -26.76 -32.34
N LYS A 207 -16.28 -27.02 -32.42
CA LYS A 207 -15.75 -28.21 -33.09
C LYS A 207 -16.23 -29.51 -32.45
N THR A 208 -16.24 -29.57 -31.11
CA THR A 208 -16.72 -30.75 -30.38
C THR A 208 -18.23 -30.94 -30.56
N ALA A 209 -19.00 -29.85 -30.51
CA ALA A 209 -20.45 -29.90 -30.70
C ALA A 209 -20.82 -30.50 -32.06
N LEU A 210 -20.20 -30.03 -33.14
CA LEU A 210 -20.48 -30.50 -34.50
C LEU A 210 -20.02 -31.94 -34.72
N ALA A 211 -18.84 -32.32 -34.22
CA ALA A 211 -18.34 -33.69 -34.32
C ALA A 211 -19.30 -34.69 -33.65
N LEU A 212 -19.67 -34.44 -32.40
CA LEU A 212 -20.61 -35.28 -31.65
C LEU A 212 -22.00 -35.32 -32.30
N HIS A 213 -22.47 -34.18 -32.83
CA HIS A 213 -23.74 -34.12 -33.53
C HIS A 213 -23.75 -35.02 -34.77
N SER A 214 -22.71 -34.94 -35.59
CA SER A 214 -22.57 -35.74 -36.80
C SER A 214 -22.51 -37.24 -36.53
N GLU A 215 -21.84 -37.65 -35.44
CA GLU A 215 -21.80 -39.05 -35.00
C GLU A 215 -23.17 -39.51 -34.49
N TYR A 216 -23.82 -38.69 -33.68
CA TYR A 216 -25.11 -39.00 -33.08
C TYR A 216 -26.23 -39.14 -34.12
N GLN A 217 -26.18 -38.36 -35.20
CA GLN A 217 -27.13 -38.46 -36.32
C GLN A 217 -27.01 -39.79 -37.09
N LYS A 218 -25.79 -40.35 -37.21
CA LYS A 218 -25.55 -41.61 -37.93
C LYS A 218 -26.12 -42.83 -37.19
N ILE A 219 -26.31 -42.73 -35.87
CA ILE A 219 -26.75 -43.84 -35.03
C ILE A 219 -28.27 -43.97 -35.11
N LYS A 220 -28.75 -45.15 -35.51
CA LYS A 220 -30.18 -45.49 -35.56
C LYS A 220 -30.57 -46.32 -34.33
N GLY A 221 -31.75 -46.05 -33.78
CA GLY A 221 -32.30 -46.79 -32.64
C GLY A 221 -31.90 -46.24 -31.26
N THR A 222 -32.83 -46.29 -30.32
CA THR A 222 -32.69 -45.73 -28.96
C THR A 222 -31.65 -46.46 -28.12
N LYS A 223 -31.60 -47.80 -28.20
CA LYS A 223 -30.63 -48.63 -27.48
C LYS A 223 -29.18 -48.34 -27.90
N ALA A 224 -28.94 -48.20 -29.21
CA ALA A 224 -27.63 -47.86 -29.74
C ALA A 224 -27.20 -46.44 -29.36
N LYS A 225 -28.13 -45.47 -29.41
CA LYS A 225 -27.87 -44.09 -28.94
C LYS A 225 -27.52 -44.05 -27.45
N LYS A 226 -28.19 -44.83 -26.60
CA LYS A 226 -27.86 -44.94 -25.18
C LYS A 226 -26.45 -45.50 -24.96
N ALA A 227 -26.12 -46.63 -25.61
CA ALA A 227 -24.79 -47.24 -25.51
C ALA A 227 -23.67 -46.29 -25.98
N TRP A 228 -23.90 -45.53 -27.06
CA TRP A 228 -22.95 -44.51 -27.50
C TRP A 228 -22.79 -43.38 -26.49
N LYS A 229 -23.88 -42.87 -25.90
CA LYS A 229 -23.81 -41.86 -24.84
C LYS A 229 -23.03 -42.34 -23.62
N ASP A 230 -23.23 -43.60 -23.21
CA ASP A 230 -22.49 -44.21 -22.11
C ASP A 230 -20.99 -44.30 -22.43
N ASN A 231 -20.62 -44.61 -23.69
CA ASN A 231 -19.24 -44.58 -24.14
C ASN A 231 -18.65 -43.15 -24.16
N GLN A 232 -19.40 -42.16 -24.64
CA GLN A 232 -18.98 -40.76 -24.60
C GLN A 232 -18.76 -40.26 -23.18
N ARG A 233 -19.59 -40.71 -22.22
CA ARG A 233 -19.39 -40.39 -20.79
C ARG A 233 -18.07 -40.95 -20.27
N LYS A 234 -17.68 -42.18 -20.66
CA LYS A 234 -16.38 -42.76 -20.27
C LYS A 234 -15.21 -41.95 -20.84
N LEU A 235 -15.27 -41.63 -22.13
CA LEU A 235 -14.24 -40.78 -22.77
C LEU A 235 -14.15 -39.39 -22.12
N TRP A 236 -15.29 -38.83 -21.73
CA TRP A 236 -15.35 -37.56 -21.02
C TRP A 236 -14.64 -37.62 -19.66
N VAL A 237 -14.93 -38.65 -18.86
CA VAL A 237 -14.30 -38.85 -17.55
C VAL A 237 -12.78 -38.93 -17.69
N THR A 238 -12.24 -39.70 -18.64
CA THR A 238 -10.80 -39.77 -18.87
C THR A 238 -10.18 -38.42 -19.26
N LYS A 239 -10.88 -37.63 -20.09
CA LYS A 239 -10.44 -36.27 -20.45
C LYS A 239 -10.41 -35.32 -19.26
N GLU A 240 -11.44 -35.40 -18.41
CA GLU A 240 -11.58 -34.60 -17.20
C GLU A 240 -10.52 -34.97 -16.16
N GLU A 241 -10.25 -36.25 -15.95
CA GLU A 241 -9.17 -36.75 -15.09
C GLU A 241 -7.81 -36.22 -15.53
N HIS A 242 -7.48 -36.36 -16.82
CA HIS A 242 -6.24 -35.83 -17.37
C HIS A 242 -6.15 -34.30 -17.25
N ALA A 243 -7.24 -33.58 -17.52
CA ALA A 243 -7.27 -32.12 -17.35
C ALA A 243 -7.07 -31.71 -15.88
N ASN A 244 -7.64 -32.44 -14.93
CA ASN A 244 -7.44 -32.19 -13.51
C ASN A 244 -6.00 -32.50 -13.08
N ALA A 245 -5.39 -33.57 -13.59
CA ALA A 245 -3.97 -33.86 -13.37
C ALA A 245 -3.07 -32.72 -13.91
N CYS A 246 -3.36 -32.18 -15.10
CA CYS A 246 -2.64 -31.04 -15.64
C CYS A 246 -2.82 -29.78 -14.78
N LYS A 247 -4.03 -29.52 -14.25
CA LYS A 247 -4.26 -28.39 -13.32
C LYS A 247 -3.40 -28.53 -12.06
N VAL A 248 -3.38 -29.71 -11.45
CA VAL A 248 -2.54 -30.02 -10.28
C VAL A 248 -1.05 -29.80 -10.58
N TYR A 249 -0.58 -30.23 -11.75
CA TYR A 249 0.79 -29.96 -12.19
C TYR A 249 1.11 -28.46 -12.24
N PHE A 250 0.23 -27.66 -12.85
CA PHE A 250 0.44 -26.21 -12.92
C PHE A 250 0.37 -25.51 -11.56
N ASP A 251 -0.53 -25.95 -10.68
CA ASP A 251 -0.61 -25.42 -9.31
C ASP A 251 0.71 -25.66 -8.55
N LYS A 252 1.28 -26.87 -8.64
CA LYS A 252 2.58 -27.20 -8.05
C LYS A 252 3.72 -26.41 -8.66
N ALA A 253 3.77 -26.28 -9.98
CA ALA A 253 4.81 -25.52 -10.67
C ALA A 253 4.80 -24.03 -10.25
N GLU A 254 3.61 -23.46 -10.03
CA GLU A 254 3.47 -22.10 -9.51
C GLU A 254 3.92 -21.97 -8.05
N GLU A 255 3.59 -22.93 -7.19
CA GLU A 255 4.07 -22.94 -5.80
C GLU A 255 5.61 -22.97 -5.74
N ILE A 256 6.24 -23.84 -6.53
CA ILE A 256 7.70 -23.90 -6.66
C ILE A 256 8.27 -22.56 -7.13
N ALA A 257 7.65 -21.95 -8.15
CA ALA A 257 8.06 -20.64 -8.64
C ALA A 257 7.95 -19.55 -7.57
N LYS A 258 6.84 -19.52 -6.82
CA LYS A 258 6.61 -18.54 -5.74
C LYS A 258 7.62 -18.68 -4.61
N VAL A 259 7.93 -19.91 -4.20
CA VAL A 259 8.94 -20.18 -3.18
C VAL A 259 10.30 -19.68 -3.65
N ARG A 260 10.73 -20.08 -4.84
CA ARG A 260 12.00 -19.64 -5.43
C ARG A 260 12.07 -18.11 -5.58
N ASP A 261 11.02 -17.49 -6.12
CA ASP A 261 10.97 -16.04 -6.30
C ASP A 261 10.96 -15.31 -4.95
N GLY A 262 10.33 -15.89 -3.92
CA GLY A 262 10.37 -15.42 -2.54
C GLY A 262 11.77 -15.50 -1.93
N GLU A 263 12.47 -16.61 -2.14
CA GLU A 263 13.87 -16.80 -1.71
C GLU A 263 14.79 -15.77 -2.36
N LEU A 264 14.66 -15.53 -3.66
CA LEU A 264 15.43 -14.50 -4.38
C LEU A 264 15.16 -13.09 -3.84
N ARG A 265 13.91 -12.79 -3.46
CA ARG A 265 13.55 -11.50 -2.83
C ARG A 265 14.18 -11.35 -1.44
N VAL A 266 14.19 -12.41 -0.64
CA VAL A 266 14.87 -12.42 0.67
C VAL A 266 16.36 -12.20 0.48
N GLN A 267 17.02 -12.94 -0.42
CA GLN A 267 18.44 -12.76 -0.73
C GLN A 267 18.76 -11.34 -1.20
N ARG A 268 17.87 -10.74 -2.00
CA ARG A 268 18.00 -9.34 -2.43
C ARG A 268 17.96 -8.37 -1.24
N ILE A 269 17.03 -8.56 -0.30
CA ILE A 269 16.94 -7.73 0.92
C ILE A 269 18.20 -7.88 1.78
N GLU A 270 18.69 -9.12 1.97
CA GLU A 270 19.94 -9.38 2.69
C GLU A 270 21.11 -8.67 2.02
N ARG A 271 21.22 -8.74 0.69
CA ARG A 271 22.29 -8.08 -0.06
C ARG A 271 22.25 -6.56 0.06
N VAL A 272 21.05 -5.96 0.04
CA VAL A 272 20.88 -4.52 0.30
C VAL A 272 21.33 -4.18 1.72
N ARG A 273 20.99 -5.01 2.71
CA ARG A 273 21.42 -4.82 4.10
C ARG A 273 22.94 -4.86 4.23
N GLU A 274 23.60 -5.84 3.62
CA GLU A 274 25.07 -5.93 3.59
C GLU A 274 25.70 -4.67 3.00
N LYS A 275 25.25 -4.25 1.81
CA LYS A 275 25.76 -3.03 1.17
C LYS A 275 25.55 -1.77 2.04
N LEU A 276 24.44 -1.69 2.78
CA LEU A 276 24.19 -0.61 3.73
C LEU A 276 25.12 -0.68 4.95
N MET A 277 25.40 -1.87 5.46
CA MET A 277 26.39 -2.05 6.53
C MET A 277 27.79 -1.61 6.09
N ASP A 278 28.21 -1.97 4.87
CA ASP A 278 29.50 -1.56 4.28
C ASP A 278 29.61 -0.03 4.12
N LEU A 279 28.48 0.65 3.91
CA LEU A 279 28.38 2.11 3.83
C LEU A 279 28.27 2.81 5.21
N GLY A 280 28.33 2.06 6.31
CA GLY A 280 28.32 2.61 7.67
C GLY A 280 26.94 2.81 8.30
N TRP A 281 25.87 2.24 7.72
CA TRP A 281 24.48 2.38 8.22
C TRP A 281 24.09 1.37 9.32
N GLY A 282 25.07 0.75 9.97
CA GLY A 282 24.84 -0.32 10.94
C GLY A 282 24.00 0.12 12.14
N GLU A 283 24.21 1.34 12.66
CA GLU A 283 23.48 1.85 13.84
C GLU A 283 22.00 2.14 13.51
N GLU A 284 21.72 2.70 12.33
CA GLU A 284 20.36 2.93 11.86
C GLU A 284 19.60 1.60 11.63
N LEU A 285 20.28 0.59 11.09
CA LEU A 285 19.71 -0.74 10.93
C LEU A 285 19.46 -1.42 12.28
N LYS A 286 20.35 -1.27 13.27
CA LYS A 286 20.10 -1.77 14.64
C LYS A 286 18.88 -1.08 15.26
N PHE A 287 18.77 0.23 15.09
CA PHE A 287 17.64 1.03 15.57
C PHE A 287 16.29 0.53 15.01
N THR A 288 16.26 0.10 13.74
CA THR A 288 15.07 -0.48 13.11
C THR A 288 14.94 -2.00 13.26
N VAL A 289 15.76 -2.64 14.11
CA VAL A 289 15.78 -4.10 14.32
C VAL A 289 16.02 -4.87 13.00
N GLY A 290 16.98 -4.38 12.21
CA GLY A 290 17.37 -4.95 10.92
C GLY A 290 16.37 -4.71 9.79
N LYS A 291 15.30 -3.94 10.02
CA LYS A 291 14.29 -3.62 9.00
C LYS A 291 14.76 -2.48 8.12
N LEU A 292 14.63 -2.67 6.81
CA LEU A 292 14.81 -1.60 5.84
C LEU A 292 13.65 -0.58 5.94
N PRO A 293 13.86 0.70 5.58
CA PRO A 293 12.76 1.65 5.41
C PRO A 293 11.69 1.09 4.46
N SER A 294 10.41 1.42 4.71
CA SER A 294 9.27 0.86 3.93
C SER A 294 9.49 0.99 2.43
N GLU A 295 9.90 2.17 1.97
CA GLU A 295 10.13 2.46 0.56
C GLU A 295 11.19 1.53 -0.07
N VAL A 296 12.26 1.23 0.67
CA VAL A 296 13.33 0.34 0.22
C VAL A 296 12.86 -1.13 0.23
N TYR A 297 12.11 -1.51 1.26
CA TYR A 297 11.51 -2.85 1.34
C TYR A 297 10.52 -3.10 0.20
N ASP A 298 9.62 -2.14 -0.05
CA ASP A 298 8.61 -2.21 -1.10
C ASP A 298 9.27 -2.24 -2.48
N TRP A 299 10.34 -1.48 -2.70
CA TRP A 299 11.13 -1.56 -3.93
C TRP A 299 11.76 -2.95 -4.14
N CYS A 300 12.36 -3.54 -3.09
CA CYS A 300 12.90 -4.91 -3.18
C CYS A 300 11.80 -5.93 -3.54
N TYR A 301 10.61 -5.75 -2.99
CA TYR A 301 9.47 -6.65 -3.21
C TYR A 301 8.74 -6.42 -4.54
N SER A 302 8.86 -5.23 -5.13
CA SER A 302 8.23 -4.89 -6.42
C SER A 302 9.15 -5.20 -7.60
N SER A 303 10.46 -5.29 -7.37
CA SER A 303 11.46 -5.61 -8.39
C SER A 303 11.26 -7.04 -8.95
N PRO A 304 11.68 -7.34 -10.19
CA PRO A 304 11.73 -8.71 -10.68
C PRO A 304 12.52 -9.62 -9.73
N ALA A 305 12.09 -10.87 -9.56
CA ALA A 305 12.77 -11.85 -8.70
C ALA A 305 14.11 -12.27 -9.33
N LYS A 306 15.15 -11.47 -9.07
CA LYS A 306 16.51 -11.62 -9.55
C LYS A 306 17.48 -11.10 -8.49
N GLU A 307 18.68 -11.66 -8.49
CA GLU A 307 19.79 -11.19 -7.66
C GLU A 307 20.09 -9.71 -7.94
N LEU A 308 20.46 -8.97 -6.89
CA LEU A 308 20.88 -7.59 -7.01
C LEU A 308 22.26 -7.52 -7.67
N THR A 309 22.32 -6.94 -8.87
CA THR A 309 23.60 -6.73 -9.56
C THR A 309 24.28 -5.46 -9.07
N ASP A 310 25.62 -5.38 -9.14
CA ASP A 310 26.35 -4.17 -8.73
C ASP A 310 25.99 -2.95 -9.58
N LYS A 311 25.69 -3.13 -10.87
CA LYS A 311 25.22 -2.05 -11.74
C LYS A 311 23.86 -1.51 -11.32
N GLU A 312 22.95 -2.40 -10.94
CA GLU A 312 21.63 -2.02 -10.44
C GLU A 312 21.75 -1.31 -9.10
N TRP A 313 22.59 -1.82 -8.20
CA TRP A 313 22.89 -1.17 -6.92
C TRP A 313 23.36 0.27 -7.12
N GLU A 314 24.35 0.49 -7.99
CA GLU A 314 24.89 1.85 -8.20
C GLU A 314 23.82 2.82 -8.74
N SER A 315 22.87 2.33 -9.53
CA SER A 315 21.75 3.16 -10.02
C SER A 315 20.75 3.56 -8.95
N VAL A 316 20.59 2.78 -7.87
CA VAL A 316 19.56 3.02 -6.83
C VAL A 316 20.14 3.46 -5.49
N LYS A 317 21.46 3.34 -5.33
CA LYS A 317 22.21 3.61 -4.09
C LYS A 317 21.86 4.95 -3.48
N ASP A 318 21.86 6.03 -4.26
CA ASP A 318 21.60 7.38 -3.74
C ASP A 318 20.18 7.55 -3.19
N GLN A 319 19.19 6.91 -3.83
CA GLN A 319 17.81 6.91 -3.35
C GLN A 319 17.67 6.14 -2.04
N ILE A 320 18.32 4.98 -1.95
CA ILE A 320 18.33 4.16 -0.72
C ILE A 320 19.05 4.94 0.40
N VAL A 321 20.20 5.56 0.12
CA VAL A 321 20.96 6.38 1.08
C VAL A 321 20.12 7.56 1.57
N SER A 322 19.38 8.24 0.70
CA SER A 322 18.44 9.31 1.09
C SER A 322 17.34 8.80 2.05
N SER A 323 16.82 7.59 1.82
CA SER A 323 15.90 6.94 2.76
C SER A 323 16.56 6.58 4.10
N MET A 324 17.84 6.24 4.08
CA MET A 324 18.61 5.97 5.30
C MET A 324 18.93 7.25 6.08
N GLU A 325 19.19 8.39 5.43
CA GLU A 325 19.38 9.68 6.12
C GLU A 325 18.13 10.09 6.90
N ARG A 326 16.93 9.87 6.34
CA ARG A 326 15.67 10.08 7.08
C ARG A 326 15.55 9.17 8.30
N THR A 327 16.08 7.95 8.21
CA THR A 327 16.11 7.00 9.33
C THR A 327 17.11 7.43 10.40
N ARG A 328 18.29 7.93 10.02
CA ARG A 328 19.27 8.54 10.93
C ARG A 328 18.69 9.74 11.64
N GLU A 329 18.03 10.63 10.91
CA GLU A 329 17.36 11.79 11.49
C GLU A 329 16.29 11.37 12.53
N ALA A 330 15.48 10.35 12.22
CA ALA A 330 14.49 9.81 13.16
C ALA A 330 15.14 9.23 14.43
N ARG A 331 16.24 8.48 14.29
CA ARG A 331 17.02 7.94 15.41
C ARG A 331 17.56 9.07 16.29
N LEU A 332 18.25 10.05 15.70
CA LEU A 332 18.83 11.19 16.41
C LEU A 332 17.76 11.99 17.16
N LYS A 333 16.59 12.21 16.57
CA LYS A 333 15.46 12.87 17.26
C LYS A 333 15.00 12.12 18.51
N ILE A 334 15.00 10.80 18.49
CA ILE A 334 14.60 9.99 19.65
C ILE A 334 15.66 10.07 20.74
N ASP A 335 16.94 9.98 20.38
CA ASP A 335 18.06 10.08 21.33
C ASP A 335 18.07 11.46 22.00
N ILE A 336 17.98 12.53 21.20
CA ILE A 336 17.86 13.91 21.68
C ILE A 336 16.66 14.07 22.60
N ARG A 337 15.48 13.58 22.19
CA ARG A 337 14.26 13.65 23.00
C ARG A 337 14.44 12.96 24.34
N LYS A 338 15.09 11.80 24.37
CA LYS A 338 15.36 11.05 25.60
C LYS A 338 16.25 11.85 26.56
N LEU A 339 17.37 12.38 26.07
CA LEU A 339 18.31 13.16 26.88
C LEU A 339 17.69 14.46 27.40
N LEU A 340 16.99 15.19 26.53
CA LEU A 340 16.39 16.46 26.92
C LEU A 340 15.23 16.26 27.91
N LYS A 341 14.42 15.22 27.72
CA LYS A 341 13.38 14.83 28.69
C LYS A 341 13.98 14.47 30.04
N GLN A 342 15.13 13.79 30.08
CA GLN A 342 15.83 13.51 31.34
C GLN A 342 16.21 14.81 32.05
N ARG A 343 16.84 15.77 31.36
CA ARG A 343 17.17 17.08 31.93
C ARG A 343 15.95 17.82 32.47
N ILE A 344 14.88 17.88 31.69
CA ILE A 344 13.61 18.54 32.06
C ILE A 344 13.01 17.90 33.33
N VAL A 345 13.00 16.56 33.41
CA VAL A 345 12.48 15.82 34.56
C VAL A 345 13.36 16.00 35.81
N THR A 346 14.67 16.13 35.63
CA THR A 346 15.61 16.33 36.74
C THR A 346 15.55 17.75 37.32
N TRP A 347 15.51 18.78 36.46
CA TRP A 347 15.72 20.17 36.90
C TRP A 347 14.45 21.01 36.95
N VAL A 348 13.60 20.93 35.93
CA VAL A 348 12.41 21.81 35.82
C VAL A 348 11.22 21.21 36.56
N LYS A 349 11.01 19.90 36.43
CA LYS A 349 9.84 19.23 37.00
C LYS A 349 9.73 19.39 38.52
N PRO A 350 10.78 19.19 39.34
CA PRO A 350 10.66 19.35 40.79
C PRO A 350 10.34 20.80 41.19
N ALA A 351 11.02 21.77 40.57
CA ALA A 351 10.79 23.20 40.81
C ALA A 351 9.37 23.62 40.43
N TYR A 352 8.90 23.22 39.25
CA TYR A 352 7.55 23.53 38.78
C TYR A 352 6.48 22.87 39.66
N VAL A 353 6.68 21.62 40.09
CA VAL A 353 5.74 20.93 40.99
C VAL A 353 5.69 21.61 42.35
N SER A 354 6.83 22.01 42.91
CA SER A 354 6.89 22.76 44.17
C SER A 354 6.15 24.10 44.05
N PHE A 355 6.39 24.83 42.95
CA PHE A 355 5.69 26.08 42.65
C PHE A 355 4.18 25.85 42.48
N PHE A 356 3.77 24.82 41.75
CA PHE A 356 2.37 24.46 41.56
C PHE A 356 1.63 24.27 42.89
N PHE A 357 2.23 23.51 43.81
CA PHE A 357 1.65 23.27 45.13
C PHE A 357 1.73 24.46 46.09
N SER A 358 2.60 25.44 45.82
CA SER A 358 2.65 26.67 46.61
C SER A 358 1.57 27.68 46.22
N GLN A 359 0.88 27.48 45.10
CA GLN A 359 -0.18 28.39 44.66
C GLN A 359 -1.54 28.04 45.30
N PRO A 360 -2.39 29.05 45.58
CA PRO A 360 -3.77 28.81 45.96
C PRO A 360 -4.54 28.01 44.89
N PRO A 361 -5.56 27.23 45.29
CA PRO A 361 -6.45 26.56 44.34
C PRO A 361 -7.03 27.54 43.30
N ASN A 362 -7.22 27.08 42.07
CA ASN A 362 -7.75 27.84 40.93
C ASN A 362 -6.90 29.03 40.45
N THR A 363 -5.68 29.20 40.98
CA THR A 363 -4.74 30.20 40.44
C THR A 363 -4.34 29.83 39.01
N LEU A 364 -4.49 30.78 38.08
CA LEU A 364 -3.99 30.63 36.72
C LEU A 364 -2.46 30.63 36.73
N ILE A 365 -1.83 29.61 36.16
CA ILE A 365 -0.37 29.47 36.13
C ILE A 365 0.11 29.14 34.72
N PRO A 366 1.35 29.54 34.36
CA PRO A 366 1.97 29.14 33.12
C PRO A 366 2.03 27.62 33.00
N THR A 367 1.86 27.10 31.78
CA THR A 367 1.98 25.66 31.61
C THR A 367 3.44 25.22 31.80
N PHE A 368 3.63 23.95 32.16
CA PHE A 368 4.97 23.37 32.29
C PHE A 368 5.86 23.60 31.05
N HIS A 369 5.27 23.55 29.86
CA HIS A 369 5.97 23.75 28.59
C HIS A 369 6.38 25.21 28.37
N GLU A 370 5.53 26.15 28.77
CA GLU A 370 5.81 27.59 28.70
C GLU A 370 6.94 27.98 29.65
N VAL A 371 7.01 27.38 30.84
CA VAL A 371 8.13 27.55 31.77
C VAL A 371 9.44 27.03 31.16
N CYS A 372 9.41 25.87 30.50
CA CYS A 372 10.60 25.33 29.81
C CYS A 372 11.10 26.23 28.67
N LEU A 373 10.22 27.03 28.06
CA LEU A 373 10.56 27.94 26.95
C LEU A 373 11.14 29.28 27.40
N THR A 374 11.01 29.62 28.69
CA THR A 374 11.66 30.82 29.23
C THR A 374 13.17 30.75 29.03
N GLU A 375 13.79 31.89 28.74
CA GLU A 375 15.23 31.97 28.46
C GLU A 375 16.09 31.39 29.58
N ALA A 376 15.68 31.61 30.84
CA ALA A 376 16.36 31.14 32.03
C ALA A 376 16.40 29.60 32.14
N PHE A 377 15.35 28.89 31.72
CA PHE A 377 15.33 27.42 31.69
C PHE A 377 15.84 26.86 30.36
N ARG A 378 15.47 27.46 29.23
CA ARG A 378 15.84 26.99 27.88
C ARG A 378 17.34 26.93 27.67
N THR A 379 18.06 27.98 28.08
CA THR A 379 19.51 28.10 27.87
C THR A 379 20.30 26.94 28.48
N PRO A 380 20.18 26.65 29.80
CA PRO A 380 20.89 25.52 30.41
C PRO A 380 20.39 24.17 29.88
N LEU A 381 19.08 24.01 29.60
CA LEU A 381 18.54 22.77 29.05
C LEU A 381 19.14 22.40 27.68
N CYS A 382 19.32 23.40 26.81
CA CYS A 382 19.81 23.22 25.44
C CYS A 382 21.33 23.28 25.31
N THR A 383 22.07 23.46 26.41
CA THR A 383 23.54 23.51 26.39
C THR A 383 24.12 22.17 25.95
N LEU A 384 24.92 22.16 24.90
CA LEU A 384 25.57 20.94 24.38
C LEU A 384 26.87 20.62 25.13
N PRO A 385 27.24 19.33 25.24
CA PRO A 385 26.50 18.16 24.75
C PRO A 385 25.35 17.73 25.69
N LEU A 386 24.27 17.14 25.16
CA LEU A 386 23.03 16.86 25.91
C LEU A 386 23.15 15.75 26.98
N ASP A 387 24.16 14.89 26.85
CA ASP A 387 24.47 13.80 27.78
C ASP A 387 25.31 14.25 28.98
N GLN A 388 25.89 15.46 28.93
CA GLN A 388 26.62 16.03 30.06
C GLN A 388 25.69 16.26 31.26
N LYS A 389 26.19 15.89 32.45
CA LYS A 389 25.56 16.22 33.73
C LYS A 389 25.66 17.72 33.99
N LEU A 390 24.51 18.36 34.14
CA LEU A 390 24.41 19.77 34.52
C LEU A 390 24.49 19.90 36.05
N SER A 391 24.95 21.06 36.52
CA SER A 391 24.99 21.40 37.94
C SER A 391 23.74 22.20 38.35
N ALA A 392 23.40 22.16 39.65
CA ALA A 392 22.15 22.73 40.18
C ALA A 392 22.11 24.26 40.15
N ASP A 393 23.26 24.89 40.38
CA ASP A 393 23.52 26.34 40.32
C ASP A 393 23.04 26.97 39.02
N LEU A 394 23.12 26.24 37.90
CA LEU A 394 22.62 26.71 36.60
C LEU A 394 21.11 27.00 36.58
N PHE A 395 20.35 26.40 37.48
CA PHE A 395 18.89 26.51 37.55
C PHE A 395 18.40 27.33 38.75
N GLU A 396 19.23 27.60 39.75
CA GLU A 396 18.82 28.28 40.99
C GLU A 396 18.19 29.66 40.72
N SER A 397 18.84 30.47 39.89
CA SER A 397 18.30 31.78 39.49
C SER A 397 16.97 31.65 38.74
N ALA A 398 16.84 30.66 37.85
CA ALA A 398 15.62 30.43 37.07
C ALA A 398 14.46 29.98 37.98
N ILE A 399 14.75 29.12 38.96
CA ILE A 399 13.79 28.64 39.95
C ILE A 399 13.33 29.78 40.85
N ALA A 400 14.25 30.63 41.31
CA ALA A 400 13.92 31.79 42.14
C ALA A 400 13.04 32.83 41.42
N GLN A 401 13.20 32.97 40.10
CA GLN A 401 12.42 33.91 39.28
C GLN A 401 11.06 33.34 38.84
N LEU A 402 10.80 32.04 39.05
CA LEU A 402 9.57 31.38 38.58
C LEU A 402 8.28 32.04 39.09
N PRO A 403 8.14 32.47 40.36
CA PRO A 403 6.94 33.16 40.83
C PRO A 403 6.72 34.51 40.14
N ALA A 404 7.77 35.31 39.97
CA ALA A 404 7.69 36.60 39.29
C ALA A 404 7.29 36.44 37.82
N PHE A 405 7.88 35.45 37.13
CA PHE A 405 7.48 35.12 35.76
C PHE A 405 6.01 34.68 35.67
N ALA A 406 5.52 33.87 36.61
CA ALA A 406 4.13 33.42 36.61
C ALA A 406 3.14 34.57 36.85
N GLU A 407 3.52 35.57 37.65
CA GLU A 407 2.75 36.80 37.83
C GLU A 407 2.72 37.66 36.56
N GLU A 408 3.88 37.92 35.97
CA GLU A 408 3.99 38.63 34.69
C GLU A 408 3.18 37.93 33.60
N TRP A 409 3.26 36.60 33.53
CA TRP A 409 2.51 35.77 32.61
C TRP A 409 1.00 35.89 32.78
N ARG A 410 0.51 35.92 34.03
CA ARG A 410 -0.92 36.12 34.30
C ARG A 410 -1.36 37.49 33.83
N ASN A 411 -0.61 38.53 34.22
CA ASN A 411 -0.93 39.91 33.91
C ASN A 411 -0.95 40.15 32.41
N HIS A 412 0.02 39.59 31.67
CA HIS A 412 0.08 39.66 30.21
C HIS A 412 -1.19 39.08 29.55
N ARG A 413 -1.67 37.92 30.01
CA ARG A 413 -2.88 37.29 29.45
C ARG A 413 -4.16 38.02 29.82
N ILE A 414 -4.25 38.49 31.06
CA ILE A 414 -5.37 39.33 31.51
C ILE A 414 -5.44 40.58 30.63
N GLU A 415 -4.31 41.23 30.37
CA GLU A 415 -4.23 42.42 29.52
C GLU A 415 -4.61 42.14 28.06
N GLN A 416 -4.25 40.97 27.52
CA GLN A 416 -4.71 40.55 26.18
C GLN A 416 -6.23 40.39 26.12
N VAL A 417 -6.86 39.84 27.16
CA VAL A 417 -8.33 39.74 27.25
C VAL A 417 -8.96 41.12 27.42
N LEU A 418 -8.39 42.00 28.25
CA LEU A 418 -8.85 43.38 28.39
C LEU A 418 -8.76 44.14 27.06
N THR A 419 -7.72 43.89 26.27
CA THR A 419 -7.59 44.47 24.93
C THR A 419 -8.77 44.07 24.02
N LEU A 420 -9.27 42.83 24.11
CA LEU A 420 -10.49 42.44 23.39
C LEU A 420 -11.72 43.22 23.85
N VAL A 421 -11.86 43.46 25.16
CA VAL A 421 -12.96 44.24 25.73
C VAL A 421 -12.87 45.69 25.26
N ARG A 422 -11.70 46.33 25.34
CA ARG A 422 -11.48 47.72 24.88
C ARG A 422 -11.74 47.90 23.39
N ASN A 423 -11.49 46.88 22.59
CA ASN A 423 -11.74 46.89 21.15
C ASN A 423 -13.20 46.61 20.78
N SER A 424 -14.05 46.21 21.73
CA SER A 424 -15.47 45.96 21.46
C SER A 424 -16.24 47.27 21.23
N PRO A 425 -17.21 47.28 20.30
CA PRO A 425 -18.14 48.39 20.12
C PRO A 425 -18.85 48.82 21.40
N THR A 426 -19.19 47.87 22.27
CA THR A 426 -19.90 48.12 23.54
C THR A 426 -19.10 49.01 24.49
N TYR A 427 -17.79 48.82 24.56
CA TYR A 427 -16.92 49.55 25.50
C TYR A 427 -16.18 50.73 24.85
N LYS A 428 -16.45 51.03 23.58
CA LYS A 428 -15.77 52.09 22.82
C LYS A 428 -15.93 53.49 23.41
N ALA A 429 -17.03 53.74 24.13
CA ALA A 429 -17.32 55.02 24.79
C ALA A 429 -16.76 55.11 26.21
N THR A 430 -16.28 53.99 26.79
CA THR A 430 -15.74 53.92 28.13
C THR A 430 -14.24 54.27 28.09
N PRO A 431 -13.75 55.18 28.95
CA PRO A 431 -12.31 55.46 29.05
C PRO A 431 -11.52 54.18 29.33
N ALA A 432 -10.39 53.99 28.63
CA ALA A 432 -9.58 52.77 28.78
C ALA A 432 -9.11 52.52 30.22
N ASN A 433 -8.93 53.60 31.00
CA ASN A 433 -8.54 53.55 32.42
C ASN A 433 -9.62 52.97 33.33
N ASP A 434 -10.89 53.01 32.91
CA ASP A 434 -12.02 52.47 33.68
C ASP A 434 -12.26 50.98 33.36
N ILE A 435 -11.64 50.45 32.30
CA ILE A 435 -11.69 49.05 31.89
C ILE A 435 -10.50 48.31 32.54
N THR A 436 -10.64 48.07 33.84
CA THR A 436 -9.67 47.31 34.64
C THR A 436 -10.07 45.85 34.79
N ALA A 437 -9.09 45.00 35.09
CA ALA A 437 -9.30 43.56 35.29
C ALA A 437 -10.37 43.28 36.35
N ASP A 438 -10.28 43.94 37.50
CA ASP A 438 -11.17 43.69 38.65
C ASP A 438 -12.57 44.28 38.47
N ALA A 439 -12.72 45.34 37.68
CA ALA A 439 -14.00 46.00 37.49
C ALA A 439 -14.87 45.33 36.42
N VAL A 440 -14.26 44.87 35.32
CA VAL A 440 -15.02 44.44 34.14
C VAL A 440 -15.01 42.93 33.94
N LEU A 441 -13.89 42.24 34.15
CA LEU A 441 -13.79 40.81 33.84
C LEU A 441 -14.69 39.93 34.73
N PRO A 442 -14.85 40.18 36.05
CA PRO A 442 -15.71 39.38 36.90
C PRO A 442 -17.21 39.55 36.63
N LEU A 443 -17.64 40.57 35.88
CA LEU A 443 -19.05 40.85 35.66
C LEU A 443 -19.73 39.72 34.88
N ALA A 444 -20.95 39.36 35.29
CA ALA A 444 -21.75 38.34 34.63
C ALA A 444 -22.11 38.71 33.17
N SER A 445 -22.06 40.01 32.84
CA SER A 445 -22.29 40.52 31.50
C SER A 445 -21.05 40.42 30.59
N THR A 446 -19.86 40.17 31.13
CA THR A 446 -18.61 40.09 30.34
C THR A 446 -18.46 38.70 29.73
N ILE A 447 -18.95 38.56 28.48
CA ILE A 447 -19.01 37.28 27.77
C ILE A 447 -18.14 37.35 26.50
N PHE A 448 -17.40 36.26 26.26
CA PHE A 448 -16.59 36.06 25.07
C PHE A 448 -17.13 34.89 24.23
N LYS A 449 -16.88 34.91 22.92
CA LYS A 449 -17.24 33.83 21.99
C LYS A 449 -15.99 33.29 21.31
N CYS A 450 -15.83 31.96 21.34
CA CYS A 450 -14.80 31.28 20.57
C CYS A 450 -15.30 30.98 19.15
N ALA A 451 -14.59 31.45 18.13
CA ALA A 451 -14.94 31.23 16.74
C ALA A 451 -14.77 29.77 16.28
N ASP A 452 -13.88 29.01 16.92
CA ASP A 452 -13.58 27.62 16.55
C ASP A 452 -14.64 26.65 17.07
N CYS A 453 -14.88 26.64 18.39
CA CYS A 453 -15.80 25.69 19.03
C CYS A 453 -17.21 26.26 19.28
N LYS A 454 -17.42 27.55 19.02
CA LYS A 454 -18.68 28.29 19.26
C LYS A 454 -19.11 28.38 20.73
N GLU A 455 -18.25 27.98 21.68
CA GLU A 455 -18.52 28.09 23.11
C GLU A 455 -18.50 29.57 23.55
N ARG A 456 -19.41 29.93 24.45
CA ARG A 456 -19.42 31.22 25.16
C ARG A 456 -18.66 31.06 26.46
N LEU A 457 -17.76 32.00 26.74
CA LEU A 457 -16.78 31.92 27.80
C LEU A 457 -16.91 33.14 28.70
N VAL A 458 -16.69 32.94 29.99
CA VAL A 458 -16.63 33.99 31.01
C VAL A 458 -15.26 33.96 31.69
N TYR A 459 -14.92 35.01 32.43
CA TYR A 459 -13.70 35.02 33.24
C TYR A 459 -13.86 34.12 34.48
N PRO A 460 -12.81 33.38 34.93
CA PRO A 460 -11.47 33.24 34.33
C PRO A 460 -11.39 32.15 33.25
N SER A 461 -12.47 31.39 32.99
CA SER A 461 -12.52 30.24 32.07
C SER A 461 -12.08 30.57 30.63
N VAL A 462 -12.24 31.80 30.18
CA VAL A 462 -11.73 32.26 28.88
C VAL A 462 -10.21 32.06 28.75
N LEU A 463 -9.45 32.21 29.84
CA LEU A 463 -7.97 32.11 29.84
C LEU A 463 -7.46 30.68 29.79
N THR A 464 -8.29 29.69 30.14
CA THR A 464 -7.94 28.26 30.14
C THR A 464 -8.61 27.50 28.99
N HIS A 465 -9.28 28.20 28.08
CA HIS A 465 -10.02 27.60 26.98
C HIS A 465 -9.12 26.81 26.02
N GLN A 466 -9.48 25.56 25.72
CA GLN A 466 -8.63 24.62 24.97
C GLN A 466 -8.24 25.12 23.58
N CYS A 467 -9.10 25.86 22.88
CA CYS A 467 -8.80 26.39 21.54
C CYS A 467 -7.67 27.43 21.54
N LEU A 468 -7.30 27.97 22.71
CA LEU A 468 -6.18 28.90 22.86
C LEU A 468 -4.82 28.20 22.94
N PHE A 469 -4.79 26.88 23.00
CA PHE A 469 -3.55 26.09 23.08
C PHE A 469 -3.27 25.38 21.76
N ALA A 470 -2.00 25.27 21.39
CA ALA A 470 -1.56 24.54 20.22
C ALA A 470 -1.77 23.03 20.41
N ALA A 471 -2.71 22.43 19.68
CA ALA A 471 -3.02 21.00 19.76
C ALA A 471 -2.34 20.20 18.63
N ILE A 472 -1.01 20.20 18.53
CA ILE A 472 -0.29 19.49 17.45
C ILE A 472 1.04 18.89 17.95
N SER A 473 1.42 17.74 17.40
CA SER A 473 2.79 17.24 17.39
C SER A 473 3.67 18.14 16.51
N LEU A 474 4.45 19.05 17.12
CA LEU A 474 5.31 20.08 16.51
C LEU A 474 4.58 21.39 16.17
N PRO A 475 4.32 22.26 17.17
CA PRO A 475 3.82 23.61 16.92
C PRO A 475 4.89 24.45 16.19
N LYS A 476 4.48 25.30 15.23
CA LYS A 476 5.43 26.24 14.61
C LYS A 476 5.71 27.35 15.59
N ILE A 477 6.97 27.76 15.69
CA ILE A 477 7.39 28.84 16.60
C ILE A 477 6.56 30.11 16.36
N GLU A 478 6.37 30.46 15.09
CA GLU A 478 5.56 31.58 14.61
C GLU A 478 4.14 31.64 15.20
N ASP A 479 3.54 30.49 15.54
CA ASP A 479 2.17 30.41 16.04
C ASP A 479 2.01 31.01 17.45
N PHE A 480 3.11 31.20 18.20
CA PHE A 480 3.04 31.64 19.60
C PHE A 480 4.16 32.60 20.06
N VAL A 481 5.02 33.10 19.16
CA VAL A 481 6.10 34.05 19.51
C VAL A 481 5.59 35.26 20.29
N TYR A 482 4.46 35.82 19.86
CA TYR A 482 3.84 37.03 20.42
C TYR A 482 2.85 36.75 21.56
N ALA A 483 2.67 35.47 21.90
CA ALA A 483 1.67 35.02 22.86
C ALA A 483 2.25 34.89 24.29
N MET A 484 3.57 35.01 24.42
CA MET A 484 4.30 34.90 25.67
C MET A 484 4.75 36.28 26.18
N PRO A 485 4.86 36.48 27.51
CA PRO A 485 5.32 37.76 28.09
C PRO A 485 6.73 38.12 27.62
N THR A 486 7.59 37.10 27.58
CA THR A 486 8.92 37.17 26.98
C THR A 486 8.88 36.48 25.61
N PRO A 487 9.15 37.22 24.51
CA PRO A 487 9.21 36.64 23.17
C PRO A 487 10.21 35.48 23.11
N THR A 488 9.82 34.37 22.48
CA THR A 488 10.70 33.21 22.29
C THR A 488 11.67 33.45 21.13
N THR A 489 12.72 34.24 21.38
CA THR A 489 13.76 34.52 20.38
C THR A 489 14.69 33.32 20.23
N PRO A 490 14.79 32.71 19.03
CA PRO A 490 15.81 31.70 18.75
C PRO A 490 17.20 32.25 19.03
N ARG A 491 18.04 31.46 19.70
CA ARG A 491 19.44 31.84 19.93
C ARG A 491 20.34 31.13 18.94
N GLU A 492 21.42 31.79 18.52
CA GLU A 492 22.53 31.16 17.79
C GLU A 492 23.34 30.30 18.76
N ILE A 493 22.80 29.14 19.11
CA ILE A 493 23.49 28.13 19.91
C ILE A 493 23.90 27.00 18.96
N HIS A 494 25.02 26.36 19.25
CA HIS A 494 25.38 25.12 18.58
C HIS A 494 24.26 24.09 18.79
N ILE A 495 23.70 23.59 17.69
CA ILE A 495 22.61 22.61 17.67
C ILE A 495 23.12 21.25 17.17
N PRO A 496 22.50 20.14 17.61
CA PRO A 496 22.79 18.83 17.06
C PRO A 496 22.58 18.81 15.53
N ASN A 497 23.45 18.11 14.80
CA ASN A 497 23.37 17.99 13.35
C ASN A 497 22.15 17.16 12.91
N VAL A 498 20.97 17.78 12.92
CA VAL A 498 19.67 17.20 12.59
C VAL A 498 18.88 18.22 11.76
N PRO A 499 18.61 17.97 10.47
CA PRO A 499 18.05 18.98 9.56
C PRO A 499 16.78 19.68 10.04
N SER A 500 15.86 18.98 10.73
CA SER A 500 14.65 19.63 11.22
C SER A 500 14.83 20.45 12.51
N ILE A 501 15.97 20.38 13.18
CA ILE A 501 16.25 21.14 14.40
C ILE A 501 17.07 22.35 13.97
N MET A 502 16.46 23.53 13.98
CA MET A 502 17.07 24.76 13.44
C MET A 502 17.61 25.68 14.52
N ASN A 503 17.12 25.54 15.75
CA ASN A 503 17.48 26.36 16.91
C ASN A 503 17.09 25.67 18.22
N ASP A 504 17.47 26.26 19.34
CA ASP A 504 17.20 25.77 20.69
C ASP A 504 15.71 25.71 21.06
N VAL A 505 14.88 26.63 20.53
CA VAL A 505 13.42 26.56 20.67
C VAL A 505 12.88 25.31 19.98
N SER A 506 13.23 25.08 18.71
CA SER A 506 12.82 23.88 17.97
C SER A 506 13.32 22.61 18.66
N LEU A 507 14.56 22.62 19.18
CA LEU A 507 15.14 21.50 19.95
C LEU A 507 14.26 21.13 21.15
N LEU A 508 13.83 22.12 21.95
CA LEU A 508 12.90 21.90 23.07
C LEU A 508 11.54 21.39 22.58
N LEU A 509 10.93 22.05 21.60
CA LEU A 509 9.60 21.67 21.10
C LEU A 509 9.59 20.24 20.54
N PHE A 510 10.65 19.82 19.83
CA PHE A 510 10.79 18.45 19.33
C PHE A 510 10.82 17.43 20.48
N SER A 511 11.35 17.79 21.64
CA SER A 511 11.42 16.88 22.80
C SER A 511 10.10 16.73 23.56
N LEU A 512 9.16 17.66 23.38
CA LEU A 512 7.89 17.72 24.10
C LEU A 512 6.79 17.00 23.28
N ASN A 513 6.47 15.76 23.65
CA ASN A 513 5.52 14.89 22.92
C ASN A 513 4.12 15.51 22.73
N TYR A 514 3.69 16.36 23.65
CA TYR A 514 2.45 17.12 23.60
C TYR A 514 2.70 18.48 24.23
N SER A 515 2.67 19.53 23.42
CA SER A 515 2.88 20.89 23.90
C SER A 515 1.52 21.53 24.15
N MET A 516 1.21 21.88 25.40
CA MET A 516 0.11 22.81 25.71
C MET A 516 0.71 24.20 25.83
N ILE A 517 1.08 24.78 24.69
CA ILE A 517 1.58 26.16 24.60
C ILE A 517 0.45 27.02 24.10
N TRP A 518 0.23 28.14 24.77
CA TRP A 518 -0.79 29.10 24.40
C TRP A 518 -0.39 29.86 23.13
N LYS A 519 -1.28 29.88 22.14
CA LYS A 519 -1.04 30.45 20.80
C LYS A 519 -1.75 31.80 20.58
N GLY A 520 -2.21 32.46 21.63
CA GLY A 520 -2.93 33.72 21.51
C GLY A 520 -4.46 33.59 21.53
N LEU A 521 -5.13 34.73 21.73
CA LEU A 521 -6.59 34.87 21.70
C LEU A 521 -7.21 34.84 20.30
N GLY A 522 -6.46 34.55 19.23
CA GLY A 522 -6.84 34.87 17.84
C GLY A 522 -8.22 34.40 17.38
N THR A 523 -8.82 33.40 18.04
CA THR A 523 -10.15 32.87 17.73
C THR A 523 -11.23 33.30 18.73
N VAL A 524 -10.86 33.93 19.85
CA VAL A 524 -11.78 34.44 20.87
C VAL A 524 -12.00 35.94 20.66
N LYS A 525 -13.26 36.36 20.76
CA LYS A 525 -13.66 37.77 20.68
C LYS A 525 -14.67 38.09 21.79
N PHE A 526 -14.79 39.36 22.14
CA PHE A 526 -15.90 39.83 22.98
C PHE A 526 -17.23 39.61 22.24
N ASP A 527 -18.24 39.09 22.94
CA ASP A 527 -19.56 38.80 22.36
C ASP A 527 -20.54 39.90 22.77
N ASP A 528 -20.61 40.96 21.94
CA ASP A 528 -21.48 42.12 22.20
C ASP A 528 -22.96 41.73 22.31
N ASP A 529 -23.42 40.77 21.50
CA ASP A 529 -24.82 40.30 21.52
C ASP A 529 -25.13 39.55 22.83
N ALA A 530 -24.24 38.64 23.23
CA ALA A 530 -24.39 37.92 24.50
C ALA A 530 -24.29 38.87 25.70
N HIS A 531 -23.42 39.89 25.64
CA HIS A 531 -23.33 40.92 26.65
C HIS A 531 -24.66 41.67 26.82
N GLN A 532 -25.27 42.13 25.72
CA GLN A 532 -26.56 42.83 25.77
C GLN A 532 -27.66 41.94 26.36
N HIS A 533 -27.70 40.67 25.99
CA HIS A 533 -28.67 39.75 26.58
C HIS A 533 -28.44 39.50 28.06
N ALA A 534 -27.19 39.39 28.49
CA ALA A 534 -26.88 39.22 29.90
C ALA A 534 -27.35 40.44 30.71
N LEU A 535 -27.25 41.66 30.18
CA LEU A 535 -27.80 42.86 30.83
C LEU A 535 -29.33 42.77 30.98
N LEU A 536 -30.05 42.39 29.91
CA LEU A 536 -31.51 42.22 29.97
C LEU A 536 -31.93 41.12 30.95
N MET A 537 -31.14 40.05 31.04
CA MET A 537 -31.36 38.98 32.02
C MET A 537 -31.15 39.47 33.45
N LEU A 538 -30.11 40.28 33.69
CA LEU A 538 -29.86 40.87 35.01
C LEU A 538 -31.02 41.79 35.43
N ASP A 539 -31.56 42.59 34.49
CA ASP A 539 -32.74 43.42 34.78
C ASP A 539 -33.97 42.58 35.16
N ALA A 540 -34.21 41.49 34.43
CA ALA A 540 -35.34 40.60 34.70
C ALA A 540 -35.24 39.87 36.06
N LEU A 541 -34.02 39.76 36.60
CA LEU A 541 -33.73 39.17 37.90
C LEU A 541 -33.62 40.22 39.02
N ASP A 542 -33.87 41.50 38.73
CA ASP A 542 -33.65 42.63 39.65
C ASP A 542 -32.20 42.68 40.19
N LEU A 543 -31.22 42.29 39.36
CA LEU A 543 -29.79 42.28 39.68
C LEU A 543 -29.06 43.47 39.03
N SER A 544 -27.98 43.91 39.66
CA SER A 544 -27.25 45.09 39.21
C SER A 544 -26.40 44.80 37.97
N ARG A 545 -26.70 45.50 36.86
CA ARG A 545 -25.92 45.45 35.60
C ARG A 545 -24.41 45.65 35.75
N THR A 546 -23.98 46.44 36.74
CA THR A 546 -22.59 46.90 36.90
C THR A 546 -21.88 46.30 38.10
N LYS A 547 -22.56 45.51 38.93
CA LYS A 547 -21.98 44.92 40.15
C LYS A 547 -22.11 43.41 40.21
N THR A 548 -23.08 42.82 39.51
CA THR A 548 -23.31 41.38 39.58
C THR A 548 -22.20 40.62 38.87
N THR A 549 -21.52 39.76 39.62
CA THR A 549 -20.41 38.95 39.13
C THR A 549 -20.86 37.57 38.66
N VAL A 550 -19.99 36.88 37.91
CA VAL A 550 -20.19 35.48 37.51
C VAL A 550 -20.35 34.59 38.74
N ASP A 551 -19.52 34.76 39.76
CA ASP A 551 -19.59 33.97 41.00
C ASP A 551 -20.91 34.15 41.74
N GLU A 552 -21.43 35.40 41.80
CA GLU A 552 -22.75 35.68 42.39
C GLU A 552 -23.88 34.99 41.61
N MET A 553 -23.78 34.94 40.28
CA MET A 553 -24.73 34.24 39.42
C MET A 553 -24.65 32.72 39.57
N GLU A 554 -23.45 32.16 39.64
CA GLU A 554 -23.22 30.73 39.87
C GLU A 554 -23.70 30.28 41.25
N ALA A 555 -23.50 31.11 42.29
CA ALA A 555 -23.97 30.82 43.64
C ALA A 555 -25.51 30.86 43.74
N LYS A 556 -26.16 31.81 43.06
CA LYS A 556 -27.63 31.95 43.07
C LYS A 556 -28.34 30.90 42.21
N GLN A 557 -27.68 30.35 41.19
CA GLN A 557 -28.25 29.43 40.19
C GLN A 557 -29.65 29.82 39.70
N PRO A 558 -29.88 31.08 39.27
CA PRO A 558 -31.21 31.50 38.84
C PRO A 558 -31.63 30.70 37.60
N TYR A 559 -32.83 30.14 37.63
CA TYR A 559 -33.41 29.50 36.46
C TYR A 559 -34.06 30.56 35.56
N VAL A 560 -33.51 30.75 34.37
CA VAL A 560 -34.02 31.71 33.37
C VAL A 560 -34.17 31.01 32.02
N GLU A 561 -35.39 30.97 31.49
CA GLU A 561 -35.65 30.51 30.13
C GLU A 561 -35.51 31.68 29.15
N CYS A 562 -34.51 31.62 28.27
CA CYS A 562 -34.30 32.62 27.24
C CYS A 562 -35.00 32.21 25.94
N LEU A 563 -36.00 32.98 25.53
CA LEU A 563 -36.79 32.74 24.31
C LEU A 563 -36.25 33.49 23.06
N CYS A 564 -35.14 34.25 23.17
CA CYS A 564 -34.52 34.98 22.04
C CYS A 564 -33.88 34.00 21.06
N GLN A 565 -34.27 34.01 19.78
CA GLN A 565 -33.65 33.22 18.70
C GLN A 565 -32.12 33.40 18.58
N CYS A 566 -31.60 34.47 19.16
CA CYS A 566 -30.22 34.90 19.17
C CYS A 566 -29.33 34.09 20.14
N PHE A 567 -29.93 33.33 21.07
CA PHE A 567 -29.29 32.22 21.78
C PHE A 567 -29.41 30.87 21.07
N TRP A 568 -30.35 30.75 20.13
CA TRP A 568 -30.61 29.56 19.32
C TRP A 568 -29.90 29.71 17.96
N GLU A 569 -28.58 29.52 17.89
CA GLU A 569 -28.01 29.19 16.58
C GLU A 569 -28.64 27.84 16.14
N PRO A 570 -29.22 27.74 14.92
CA PRO A 570 -29.83 26.51 14.45
C PRO A 570 -28.77 25.42 14.45
N ALA A 571 -29.07 24.29 15.09
CA ALA A 571 -28.17 23.18 15.32
C ALA A 571 -27.21 22.93 14.14
N ALA A 572 -26.01 23.53 14.20
CA ALA A 572 -24.86 22.95 13.54
C ALA A 572 -24.65 21.63 14.27
N ARG A 573 -25.06 20.54 13.61
CA ARG A 573 -24.85 19.16 14.02
C ARG A 573 -23.51 19.06 14.76
N LYS A 574 -23.54 18.54 16.00
CA LYS A 574 -22.34 18.11 16.72
C LYS A 574 -21.39 17.46 15.71
N PRO A 575 -20.09 17.80 15.68
CA PRO A 575 -19.13 16.85 15.18
C PRO A 575 -19.31 15.62 16.07
N THR A 576 -19.84 14.55 15.49
CA THR A 576 -19.55 13.20 15.99
C THR A 576 -18.05 13.16 16.23
N ALA A 577 -17.65 12.58 17.38
CA ALA A 577 -16.27 12.24 17.69
C ALA A 577 -15.55 11.86 16.40
N MET A 578 -14.45 12.55 16.10
CA MET A 578 -13.73 12.38 14.84
C MET A 578 -13.62 10.90 14.48
N PRO A 579 -14.25 10.43 13.39
CA PRO A 579 -13.59 9.41 12.61
C PRO A 579 -12.43 10.14 11.94
N THR A 580 -11.21 9.72 12.25
CA THR A 580 -10.01 10.04 11.49
C THR A 580 -10.32 9.90 9.99
N LYS A 581 -10.59 11.03 9.32
CA LYS A 581 -10.75 11.08 7.87
C LYS A 581 -9.57 11.84 7.30
N ILE A 582 -8.64 11.03 6.84
CA ILE A 582 -7.75 11.30 5.70
C ILE A 582 -8.50 12.19 4.70
N SER A 583 -8.01 13.42 4.54
CA SER A 583 -8.41 14.34 3.48
C SER A 583 -7.65 13.94 2.21
N THR A 584 -8.33 13.35 1.25
CA THR A 584 -7.91 13.39 -0.17
C THR A 584 -8.70 14.50 -0.84
N ARG A 585 -8.12 15.70 -0.93
CA ARG A 585 -8.58 16.75 -1.83
C ARG A 585 -7.99 16.46 -3.22
N SER A 586 -8.78 15.86 -4.10
CA SER A 586 -8.46 15.71 -5.52
C SER A 586 -8.80 17.00 -6.27
N GLY A 587 -7.79 17.84 -6.50
CA GLY A 587 -7.71 18.69 -7.69
C GLY A 587 -6.87 17.95 -8.74
N GLN A 588 -7.44 17.75 -9.94
CA GLN A 588 -6.74 17.33 -11.16
C GLN A 588 -5.62 18.36 -11.47
N ALA A 589 -4.42 18.06 -11.98
CA ALA A 589 -3.73 16.89 -12.54
C ALA A 589 -2.20 17.21 -12.45
N PRO A 590 -1.26 16.54 -13.15
CA PRO A 590 -1.08 15.13 -13.51
C PRO A 590 0.19 14.57 -12.82
N ASN A 591 0.20 13.35 -12.28
CA ASN A 591 1.45 12.70 -11.85
C ASN A 591 1.26 11.19 -11.52
N PRO A 592 2.34 10.39 -11.40
CA PRO A 592 2.62 9.26 -12.27
C PRO A 592 2.20 7.91 -11.68
N THR A 593 2.25 6.89 -12.53
CA THR A 593 2.09 5.45 -12.27
C THR A 593 2.58 4.96 -10.90
N PRO A 594 1.70 4.40 -10.06
CA PRO A 594 2.07 3.50 -8.97
C PRO A 594 1.71 2.06 -9.33
N GLY A 595 2.72 1.20 -9.21
CA GLY A 595 2.73 -0.18 -9.64
C GLY A 595 1.70 -1.09 -8.97
N GLU A 596 1.30 -2.04 -9.80
CA GLU A 596 0.57 -3.26 -9.58
C GLU A 596 0.78 -3.93 -8.21
N SER A 597 -0.32 -4.07 -7.46
CA SER A 597 -0.48 -5.16 -6.49
C SER A 597 -1.69 -6.01 -6.91
N GLN A 598 -1.41 -7.22 -7.38
CA GLN A 598 -2.35 -8.10 -8.07
C GLN A 598 -3.43 -8.71 -7.15
N PRO A 599 -4.71 -8.75 -7.57
CA PRO A 599 -5.78 -9.41 -6.82
C PRO A 599 -6.17 -10.78 -7.40
N ALA A 600 -6.33 -11.77 -6.51
CA ALA A 600 -6.54 -13.18 -6.82
C ALA A 600 -7.75 -13.50 -7.73
N LEU A 601 -7.52 -14.42 -8.67
CA LEU A 601 -8.44 -14.88 -9.73
C LEU A 601 -9.33 -16.07 -9.25
N THR A 602 -10.33 -16.53 -10.01
CA THR A 602 -11.14 -17.77 -9.72
C THR A 602 -10.34 -19.04 -10.03
N PRO A 603 -10.59 -20.26 -9.51
CA PRO A 603 -9.73 -21.44 -9.78
C PRO A 603 -9.43 -21.74 -11.26
N ARG A 604 -10.38 -21.47 -12.18
CA ARG A 604 -10.20 -21.66 -13.64
C ARG A 604 -9.64 -20.43 -14.37
N GLU A 605 -9.85 -19.21 -13.89
CA GLU A 605 -9.26 -17.98 -14.49
C GLU A 605 -7.87 -17.66 -13.89
N ARG A 606 -7.63 -18.07 -12.64
CA ARG A 606 -6.33 -18.27 -12.01
C ARG A 606 -5.45 -19.01 -12.98
N TRP A 607 -5.98 -20.08 -13.51
CA TRP A 607 -5.22 -21.06 -14.23
C TRP A 607 -4.62 -20.54 -15.55
N ALA A 608 -5.28 -19.63 -16.29
CA ALA A 608 -4.70 -19.00 -17.50
C ALA A 608 -3.49 -18.08 -17.20
N ALA A 609 -3.61 -17.13 -16.28
CA ALA A 609 -2.52 -16.23 -15.87
C ALA A 609 -1.43 -16.93 -15.02
N ARG A 610 -1.78 -17.98 -14.27
CA ARG A 610 -0.84 -18.80 -13.46
C ARG A 610 -0.07 -19.79 -14.31
N TRP A 611 -0.71 -20.38 -15.31
CA TRP A 611 -0.07 -21.20 -16.34
C TRP A 611 1.01 -20.41 -17.09
N LEU A 612 0.75 -19.14 -17.44
CA LEU A 612 1.72 -18.25 -18.09
C LEU A 612 3.00 -18.02 -17.27
N ARG A 613 2.87 -17.89 -15.94
CA ARG A 613 4.04 -17.78 -15.05
C ARG A 613 4.76 -19.12 -14.91
N ALA A 614 4.01 -20.21 -14.73
CA ALA A 614 4.58 -21.55 -14.61
C ALA A 614 5.31 -21.99 -15.89
N SER A 615 4.79 -21.67 -17.09
CA SER A 615 5.43 -21.99 -18.37
C SER A 615 6.72 -21.18 -18.56
N LEU A 616 6.72 -19.87 -18.25
CA LEU A 616 7.93 -19.03 -18.29
C LEU A 616 9.01 -19.53 -17.32
N VAL A 617 8.60 -19.98 -16.13
CA VAL A 617 9.51 -20.51 -15.10
C VAL A 617 10.06 -21.88 -15.49
N GLN A 618 9.23 -22.79 -16.01
CA GLN A 618 9.66 -24.09 -16.53
C GLN A 618 10.60 -23.91 -17.74
N ASN A 619 10.28 -23.01 -18.67
CA ASN A 619 11.16 -22.68 -19.79
C ASN A 619 12.51 -22.13 -19.30
N ALA A 620 12.53 -21.31 -18.25
CA ALA A 620 13.77 -20.82 -17.65
C ALA A 620 14.59 -21.92 -16.94
N LEU A 621 13.92 -22.83 -16.20
CA LEU A 621 14.54 -23.97 -15.51
C LEU A 621 15.06 -25.04 -16.47
N GLN A 622 14.38 -25.24 -17.60
CA GLN A 622 14.81 -26.17 -18.64
C GLN A 622 15.96 -25.59 -19.46
N ASN A 623 15.93 -24.29 -19.78
CA ASN A 623 17.04 -23.61 -20.46
C ASN A 623 18.30 -23.51 -19.60
N SER A 624 18.19 -23.47 -18.27
CA SER A 624 19.34 -23.51 -17.36
C SER A 624 20.00 -24.89 -17.28
N LYS A 625 19.22 -26.00 -17.37
CA LYS A 625 19.78 -27.37 -17.47
C LYS A 625 20.63 -27.58 -18.73
N VAL A 626 20.23 -27.01 -19.87
CA VAL A 626 21.03 -27.06 -21.11
C VAL A 626 22.36 -26.30 -20.94
N LYS A 627 22.38 -25.16 -20.24
CA LYS A 627 23.62 -24.43 -19.92
C LYS A 627 24.59 -25.23 -19.04
N ILE A 628 24.09 -26.09 -18.15
CA ILE A 628 24.92 -26.92 -17.26
C ILE A 628 25.60 -28.07 -18.02
N LEU A 629 24.97 -28.60 -19.08
CA LEU A 629 25.53 -29.69 -19.89
C LEU A 629 26.62 -29.24 -20.89
N PHE A 630 26.66 -27.95 -21.24
CA PHE A 630 27.66 -27.38 -22.16
C PHE A 630 28.74 -26.52 -21.46
N SER A 631 28.89 -26.62 -20.14
CA SER A 631 29.94 -25.93 -19.39
C SER A 631 31.19 -26.82 -19.25
N PRO A 632 32.43 -26.33 -19.50
CA PRO A 632 33.64 -27.11 -19.24
C PRO A 632 33.77 -27.37 -17.74
N ARG A 633 33.86 -28.65 -17.36
CA ARG A 633 34.03 -29.14 -15.98
C ARG A 633 35.05 -28.31 -15.19
N TRP A 634 34.64 -27.78 -14.05
CA TRP A 634 35.53 -27.35 -12.97
C TRP A 634 35.29 -28.18 -11.71
N ASN A 635 36.40 -28.52 -11.05
CA ASN A 635 36.60 -29.60 -10.10
C ASN A 635 35.72 -29.56 -8.84
N LYS A 636 35.17 -30.73 -8.48
CA LYS A 636 34.60 -31.05 -7.16
C LYS A 636 35.72 -31.16 -6.11
N LYS A 637 35.55 -30.48 -4.97
CA LYS A 637 35.96 -31.00 -3.66
C LYS A 637 34.72 -31.08 -2.78
N GLU A 638 34.38 -32.30 -2.38
CA GLU A 638 33.28 -32.63 -1.47
C GLU A 638 33.73 -32.47 -0.02
N SER A 639 32.88 -31.87 0.82
CA SER A 639 32.92 -32.06 2.27
C SER A 639 31.48 -32.17 2.80
N ARG A 640 31.15 -33.37 3.29
CA ARG A 640 29.88 -33.75 3.94
C ARG A 640 29.75 -33.07 5.30
N VAL A 641 28.56 -32.57 5.62
CA VAL A 641 28.09 -32.43 7.01
C VAL A 641 26.67 -32.98 7.12
N ARG A 642 26.48 -33.95 8.02
CA ARG A 642 25.21 -34.59 8.39
C ARG A 642 24.42 -33.67 9.31
N LEU A 643 23.12 -33.53 9.06
CA LEU A 643 22.14 -32.98 10.02
C LEU A 643 21.44 -34.15 10.73
N SER A 644 21.58 -34.20 12.06
CA SER A 644 20.78 -35.06 12.95
C SER A 644 19.66 -34.23 13.59
N ARG A 645 18.42 -34.69 13.46
CA ARG A 645 17.25 -34.20 14.21
C ARG A 645 17.07 -35.05 15.47
N GLN A 646 16.77 -34.42 16.61
CA GLN A 646 15.88 -34.97 17.63
C GLN A 646 15.04 -33.85 18.30
N PRO A 647 13.81 -34.16 18.74
CA PRO A 647 12.88 -33.22 19.37
C PRO A 647 12.99 -33.25 20.92
N VAL A 648 12.58 -32.17 21.58
CA VAL A 648 12.32 -32.17 23.03
C VAL A 648 10.91 -31.65 23.30
N SER A 649 10.14 -32.48 23.99
CA SER A 649 8.82 -32.24 24.57
C SER A 649 8.93 -31.93 26.07
N VAL A 650 8.11 -31.03 26.60
CA VAL A 650 7.76 -31.00 28.03
C VAL A 650 6.27 -30.62 28.18
N SER A 651 5.50 -31.49 28.84
CA SER A 651 4.13 -31.28 29.36
C SER A 651 4.20 -30.78 30.82
N CYS A 652 3.27 -29.95 31.31
CA CYS A 652 2.06 -30.25 32.12
C CYS A 652 1.96 -29.03 33.10
N ALA A 653 0.85 -28.54 33.68
CA ALA A 653 -0.39 -29.13 34.13
C ALA A 653 -1.49 -28.05 34.37
N CYS A 654 -2.72 -28.56 34.57
CA CYS A 654 -4.05 -27.95 34.73
C CYS A 654 -4.31 -27.25 36.11
N VAL A 655 -5.04 -26.10 36.20
CA VAL A 655 -6.51 -25.90 36.55
C VAL A 655 -6.75 -25.56 38.06
N PRO A 656 -7.83 -24.89 38.55
CA PRO A 656 -8.69 -23.76 38.11
C PRO A 656 -9.02 -22.73 39.26
N THR A 657 -10.09 -21.91 39.08
CA THR A 657 -10.95 -21.14 40.04
C THR A 657 -10.79 -19.60 40.01
N ALA A 658 -11.74 -18.74 40.42
CA ALA A 658 -13.20 -18.63 40.36
C ALA A 658 -13.54 -17.18 40.81
N SER A 659 -14.58 -16.56 40.22
CA SER A 659 -15.50 -15.53 40.76
C SER A 659 -15.04 -14.41 41.74
N GLY A 660 -14.99 -13.16 41.20
CA GLY A 660 -15.47 -11.85 41.75
C GLY A 660 -14.98 -11.31 43.13
N PRO A 661 -15.32 -10.08 43.56
CA PRO A 661 -15.75 -8.85 42.84
C PRO A 661 -14.85 -7.62 43.16
N GLY A 662 -15.08 -6.47 42.50
CA GLY A 662 -14.85 -5.16 43.14
C GLY A 662 -13.87 -4.16 42.50
N ILE A 663 -14.44 -3.01 42.10
CA ILE A 663 -13.97 -1.64 42.36
C ILE A 663 -12.57 -1.28 41.85
N SER A 664 -12.51 -0.57 40.72
CA SER A 664 -11.42 0.37 40.42
C SER A 664 -11.93 1.80 40.55
N GLN A 665 -11.51 2.46 41.64
CA GLN A 665 -11.61 3.89 41.85
C GLN A 665 -10.88 4.62 40.71
N ALA A 666 -11.61 5.44 39.96
CA ALA A 666 -11.03 6.51 39.14
C ALA A 666 -11.40 7.84 39.80
N THR A 667 -10.54 8.29 40.70
CA THR A 667 -10.57 9.64 41.25
C THR A 667 -10.09 10.60 40.18
N PHE A 668 -11.00 11.27 39.48
CA PHE A 668 -10.71 12.52 38.80
C PHE A 668 -11.85 13.50 39.06
N TYR A 669 -11.45 14.62 39.66
CA TYR A 669 -12.25 15.78 40.02
C TYR A 669 -13.26 16.15 38.92
N VAL A 670 -14.54 16.08 39.25
CA VAL A 670 -15.61 16.76 38.51
C VAL A 670 -16.09 17.89 39.40
N THR A 671 -15.70 19.11 39.06
CA THR A 671 -16.27 20.33 39.63
C THR A 671 -17.02 21.05 38.51
N ILE A 672 -18.36 20.97 38.61
CA ILE A 672 -19.37 22.01 38.36
C ILE A 672 -19.32 22.70 36.97
N LYS A 673 -20.20 22.24 36.06
CA LYS A 673 -20.68 23.00 34.89
C LYS A 673 -22.17 23.29 35.07
N LEU A 674 -22.51 24.50 35.52
CA LEU A 674 -23.83 25.14 35.54
C LEU A 674 -23.50 26.63 35.51
N ILE A 675 -23.58 27.33 34.39
CA ILE A 675 -24.78 27.79 33.67
C ILE A 675 -24.48 27.72 32.15
N ILE A 676 -25.51 27.66 31.30
CA ILE A 676 -25.46 27.44 29.83
C ILE A 676 -25.31 25.96 29.40
N ARG A 677 -26.25 25.11 29.84
CA ARG A 677 -26.62 23.90 29.09
C ARG A 677 -28.13 23.86 28.92
N MET A 678 -28.68 24.78 28.12
CA MET A 678 -30.05 24.66 27.62
C MET A 678 -30.03 23.99 26.24
N GLY A 679 -30.84 22.93 26.10
CA GLY A 679 -31.18 22.30 24.83
C GLY A 679 -30.73 20.84 24.65
N SER A 680 -31.48 19.88 25.20
CA SER A 680 -31.82 18.58 24.56
C SER A 680 -32.42 17.60 25.59
N MET A 681 -33.67 17.78 25.96
CA MET A 681 -34.56 16.66 26.29
C MET A 681 -35.92 16.93 25.63
N GLY A 682 -36.26 16.03 24.72
CA GLY A 682 -37.44 15.98 23.87
C GLY A 682 -37.32 14.72 23.04
#